data_AF-A0A453FRI2-F1
#
_entry.id   AF-A0A453FRI2-F1
#
_cell.length_a   1.000
_cell.length_b   1.000
_cell.length_c   1.000
_cell.angle_alpha   90.00
_cell.angle_beta   90.00
_cell.angle_gamma   90.00
#
_symmetry.space_group_name_H-M   'P 1'
#
loop_
_entity.id
_entity.type
_entity.pdbx_description
1 polymer ?
#
loop_
_entity_poly.entity_id
_entity_poly.type
_entity_poly.pdbx_seq_one_letter_code
_entity_poly.pdbx_strand_id
1 'polypeptide(L)'
;PFAVSCFQKLHKPDRTMAISHCSASTKLAWILALLLILVTTTIQVHCQSPPGFISIDCGFTNTSAYNDSITGIQFDPDSRFVEGGLSNKISAEFIAGSDEQQKTLRSFPNGSRNCYTLPSTTGTKYMLRATFTYGNYDGLNKTRDGSLFLFGLHIGVNFWEAVNMTNWDPSSTIWKEIITVAPANSVSVCLINFGSGTPFVSALELRPLQDLMYPFVNTSVSISYFRRIRFGAATDFITRFSLDPYDRFWEGWPFTYPWIPLNTSSRVRRLPGDNTFQVPEGILQGATTLDTNYSFLEISVGVGPNLDAKNLQLLPIFHFAEINSSNPSRRFDIYSNDELLFADFSPSRFQADSMHQNGRFLHNPTATFRLSKTRRSRLPPLINAFELYSLVRMDNLTTDSDDVNYIKEVTKHYNLARINWNGDPCSPREYSWEGLTCDYSKSNQNPRIVAVNLSTSGLKGGLVISFMNMVSLENLDLSHNNLTGAIPDYQIKSLKVLDLSYNQLDGPIPDSILQRSQAGLLDLRLEGNPICSKVKDTYCSNKKKKTSTVLIAVIVPVVLVSLLVVMGILWKLYWKGKSGDDEDYAMYEEETPLHIDIRRFTYAELKLITNNFQSIIGKGGFGIVYHGTLENGDEVAVKVLMETSIAESTDFLPEVQTLSKVHHKNLVTLQGYCQNKKCLALVYDFMPRGNLQQLLKGGDDYSLTWEQRLYIALDAAQGPNFNYVFTFKSCTYVCIHKV
;
A
#
# COMPACT_ATOMS: atom_id res chain seq x y z
N PRO A 1 1.35 69.17 -11.65
CA PRO A 1 2.23 69.99 -12.52
C PRO A 1 2.04 69.58 -13.99
N PHE A 2 1.97 70.55 -14.89
CA PHE A 2 1.98 70.40 -16.36
C PHE A 2 1.07 69.33 -17.01
N ALA A 3 -0.11 69.80 -17.42
CA ALA A 3 -0.64 69.48 -18.76
C ALA A 3 -0.04 70.46 -19.80
N VAL A 4 -0.60 70.51 -21.03
CA VAL A 4 -0.17 71.36 -22.18
C VAL A 4 1.10 70.81 -22.85
N SER A 5 1.30 70.78 -24.18
CA SER A 5 0.70 71.48 -25.35
C SER A 5 0.65 70.52 -26.57
N CYS A 6 0.05 70.76 -27.74
CA CYS A 6 -1.24 71.31 -28.22
C CYS A 6 -1.33 70.85 -29.72
N PHE A 7 -1.82 71.47 -30.81
CA PHE A 7 -2.41 72.76 -31.28
C PHE A 7 -3.52 72.34 -32.29
N GLN A 8 -4.72 72.96 -32.33
CA GLN A 8 -5.16 74.03 -33.26
C GLN A 8 -5.14 73.67 -34.78
N LYS A 9 -6.07 74.14 -35.65
CA LYS A 9 -7.06 75.24 -35.57
C LYS A 9 -8.12 75.16 -36.71
N LEU A 10 -9.35 75.66 -36.45
CA LEU A 10 -10.33 76.22 -37.42
C LEU A 10 -10.94 75.25 -38.47
N HIS A 11 -12.09 75.52 -39.11
CA HIS A 11 -12.99 76.70 -39.07
C HIS A 11 -14.50 76.30 -39.09
N LYS A 12 -15.39 77.31 -38.97
CA LYS A 12 -16.87 77.26 -39.09
C LYS A 12 -17.27 77.85 -40.49
N PRO A 13 -18.55 77.94 -40.96
CA PRO A 13 -19.83 77.83 -40.23
C PRO A 13 -21.00 77.05 -40.93
N ASP A 14 -22.13 76.94 -40.21
CA ASP A 14 -23.55 77.07 -40.62
C ASP A 14 -24.14 76.48 -41.93
N ARG A 15 -25.22 75.66 -41.78
CA ARG A 15 -26.67 76.00 -42.01
C ARG A 15 -27.54 74.93 -42.72
N THR A 16 -28.82 74.94 -42.31
CA THR A 16 -30.04 74.41 -42.98
C THR A 16 -30.27 72.90 -43.10
N MET A 17 -31.56 72.52 -43.00
CA MET A 17 -32.07 71.15 -43.00
C MET A 17 -32.40 70.65 -44.42
N ALA A 18 -32.24 69.35 -44.64
CA ALA A 18 -33.07 68.59 -45.58
C ALA A 18 -33.27 67.18 -45.01
N ILE A 19 -34.50 66.65 -45.08
CA ILE A 19 -34.82 65.29 -44.63
C ILE A 19 -34.93 64.39 -45.85
N SER A 20 -34.14 63.32 -45.90
CA SER A 20 -34.42 62.14 -46.71
C SER A 20 -33.90 60.89 -46.00
N HIS A 21 -34.67 59.80 -46.04
CA HIS A 21 -34.27 58.53 -45.45
C HIS A 21 -33.12 57.90 -46.25
N CYS A 22 -32.05 57.47 -45.56
CA CYS A 22 -31.13 56.48 -46.10
C CYS A 22 -30.60 55.55 -44.99
N SER A 23 -30.44 54.29 -45.35
CA SER A 23 -30.14 53.11 -44.52
C SER A 23 -29.52 53.34 -43.13
N ALA A 24 -30.24 52.92 -42.08
CA ALA A 24 -29.72 52.81 -40.71
C ALA A 24 -28.94 51.51 -40.43
N SER A 25 -28.77 50.61 -41.41
CA SER A 25 -28.24 49.26 -41.15
C SER A 25 -26.75 49.22 -40.81
N THR A 26 -25.92 50.06 -41.44
CA THR A 26 -24.46 49.96 -41.31
C THR A 26 -23.91 50.47 -39.98
N LYS A 27 -24.43 51.57 -39.44
CA LYS A 27 -24.02 52.04 -38.11
C LYS A 27 -24.48 51.11 -36.98
N LEU A 28 -25.66 50.51 -37.12
CA LEU A 28 -26.11 49.50 -36.16
C LEU A 28 -25.24 48.25 -36.24
N ALA A 29 -24.85 47.82 -37.45
CA ALA A 29 -23.95 46.68 -37.65
C ALA A 29 -22.56 46.88 -37.02
N TRP A 30 -21.97 48.09 -37.07
CA TRP A 30 -20.69 48.36 -36.39
C TRP A 30 -20.80 48.40 -34.86
N ILE A 31 -21.91 48.93 -34.32
CA ILE A 31 -22.16 48.92 -32.87
C ILE A 31 -22.45 47.50 -32.38
N LEU A 32 -23.23 46.71 -33.14
CA LEU A 32 -23.44 45.30 -32.89
C LEU A 32 -22.15 44.49 -33.05
N ALA A 33 -21.27 44.81 -33.99
CA ALA A 33 -19.97 44.14 -34.13
C ALA A 33 -19.05 44.44 -32.93
N LEU A 34 -18.99 45.69 -32.45
CA LEU A 34 -18.25 46.02 -31.24
C LEU A 34 -18.85 45.37 -29.99
N LEU A 35 -20.18 45.32 -29.88
CA LEU A 35 -20.87 44.59 -28.80
C LEU A 35 -20.66 43.08 -28.91
N LEU A 36 -20.66 42.49 -30.10
CA LEU A 36 -20.33 41.08 -30.30
C LEU A 36 -18.86 40.81 -29.96
N ILE A 37 -17.92 41.71 -30.28
CA ILE A 37 -16.51 41.58 -29.84
C ILE A 37 -16.39 41.72 -28.32
N LEU A 38 -17.23 42.55 -27.67
CA LEU A 38 -17.35 42.67 -26.21
C LEU A 38 -18.20 41.55 -25.54
N VAL A 39 -18.72 40.60 -26.32
CA VAL A 39 -19.49 39.43 -25.85
C VAL A 39 -18.80 38.12 -26.24
N THR A 40 -17.98 38.09 -27.30
CA THR A 40 -17.04 37.00 -27.62
C THR A 40 -15.71 37.15 -26.91
N THR A 41 -15.35 38.36 -26.47
CA THR A 41 -14.66 38.52 -25.18
C THR A 41 -15.65 38.31 -24.04
N THR A 42 -16.18 37.09 -23.97
CA THR A 42 -16.48 36.53 -22.66
C THR A 42 -15.22 36.73 -21.83
N ILE A 43 -15.37 37.25 -20.61
CA ILE A 43 -14.31 37.09 -19.64
C ILE A 43 -14.26 35.58 -19.39
N GLN A 44 -13.39 34.89 -20.12
CA GLN A 44 -12.81 33.64 -19.65
C GLN A 44 -12.15 34.00 -18.33
N VAL A 45 -12.92 33.87 -17.25
CA VAL A 45 -12.42 33.74 -15.89
C VAL A 45 -11.57 32.48 -15.96
N HIS A 46 -10.30 32.67 -16.32
CA HIS A 46 -9.29 31.64 -16.24
C HIS A 46 -9.32 31.21 -14.79
N CYS A 47 -9.87 30.02 -14.55
CA CYS A 47 -10.04 29.48 -13.22
C CYS A 47 -8.65 29.06 -12.74
N GLN A 48 -7.84 30.05 -12.37
CA GLN A 48 -6.55 29.83 -11.73
C GLN A 48 -6.80 28.89 -10.57
N SER A 49 -6.13 27.74 -10.60
CA SER A 49 -6.40 26.66 -9.66
C SER A 49 -6.33 27.20 -8.24
N PRO A 50 -7.30 26.88 -7.36
CA PRO A 50 -7.38 27.47 -6.04
C PRO A 50 -6.03 27.37 -5.30
N PRO A 51 -5.59 28.43 -4.60
CA PRO A 51 -4.22 28.53 -4.11
C PRO A 51 -3.87 27.36 -3.19
N GLY A 52 -2.80 26.63 -3.56
CA GLY A 52 -2.35 25.43 -2.85
C GLY A 52 -2.87 24.10 -3.42
N PHE A 53 -3.70 24.10 -4.47
CA PHE A 53 -3.98 22.88 -5.24
C PHE A 53 -2.70 22.39 -5.94
N ILE A 54 -2.49 21.08 -5.93
CA ILE A 54 -1.47 20.40 -6.74
C ILE A 54 -2.18 19.28 -7.49
N SER A 55 -2.07 19.24 -8.81
CA SER A 55 -2.58 18.12 -9.62
C SER A 55 -1.48 17.67 -10.57
N ILE A 56 -1.28 16.35 -10.66
CA ILE A 56 -0.14 15.73 -11.30
C ILE A 56 -0.65 14.70 -12.29
N ASP A 57 -0.22 14.82 -13.55
CA ASP A 57 -0.43 13.81 -14.58
C ASP A 57 0.79 12.87 -14.60
N CYS A 58 0.56 11.63 -14.19
CA CYS A 58 1.62 10.67 -13.95
C CYS A 58 2.04 9.99 -15.26
N GLY A 59 3.34 9.95 -15.54
CA GLY A 59 3.89 9.50 -16.81
C GLY A 59 3.76 10.51 -17.96
N PHE A 60 3.16 11.69 -17.74
CA PHE A 60 3.04 12.75 -18.76
C PHE A 60 4.40 13.26 -19.22
N THR A 61 4.69 13.11 -20.52
CA THR A 61 6.03 13.35 -21.08
C THR A 61 6.28 14.79 -21.55
N ASN A 62 5.25 15.64 -21.57
CA ASN A 62 5.40 17.01 -22.06
C ASN A 62 5.98 17.91 -20.98
N THR A 63 6.79 18.90 -21.37
CA THR A 63 7.51 19.79 -20.45
C THR A 63 6.66 20.94 -19.89
N SER A 64 5.47 21.16 -20.45
CA SER A 64 4.53 22.20 -20.04
C SER A 64 3.27 21.60 -19.42
N ALA A 65 2.82 22.20 -18.32
CA ALA A 65 1.52 21.94 -17.72
C ALA A 65 0.36 22.27 -18.68
N TYR A 66 -0.81 21.70 -18.41
CA TYR A 66 -2.06 22.00 -19.13
C TYR A 66 -3.20 22.23 -18.14
N ASN A 67 -4.28 22.89 -18.58
CA ASN A 67 -5.51 23.00 -17.80
C ASN A 67 -6.51 21.97 -18.33
N ASP A 68 -7.16 21.22 -17.44
CA ASP A 68 -8.28 20.37 -17.80
C ASP A 68 -9.43 21.22 -18.40
N SER A 69 -10.00 20.73 -19.49
CA SER A 69 -11.09 21.36 -20.23
C SER A 69 -12.42 21.44 -19.48
N ILE A 70 -12.66 20.55 -18.51
CA ILE A 70 -13.93 20.45 -17.78
C ILE A 70 -13.91 21.30 -16.50
N THR A 71 -12.87 21.12 -15.67
CA THR A 71 -12.73 21.79 -14.37
C THR A 71 -11.92 23.08 -14.43
N GLY A 72 -11.07 23.27 -15.45
CA GLY A 72 -10.10 24.36 -15.50
C GLY A 72 -8.87 24.18 -14.60
N ILE A 73 -8.77 23.07 -13.86
CA ILE A 73 -7.65 22.79 -12.95
C ILE A 73 -6.37 22.52 -13.76
N GLN A 74 -5.25 23.11 -13.35
CA GLN A 74 -3.93 22.85 -13.94
C GLN A 74 -3.38 21.51 -13.47
N PHE A 75 -2.90 20.71 -14.42
CA PHE A 75 -2.13 19.48 -14.21
C PHE A 75 -0.68 19.69 -14.65
N ASP A 76 0.25 19.41 -13.74
CA ASP A 76 1.70 19.47 -13.96
C ASP A 76 2.26 18.07 -14.27
N PRO A 77 3.34 17.95 -15.07
CA PRO A 77 4.04 16.68 -15.28
C PRO A 77 4.71 16.16 -13.98
N ASP A 78 4.74 14.84 -13.82
CA ASP A 78 5.20 14.20 -12.58
C ASP A 78 6.71 14.20 -12.31
N SER A 79 7.54 14.52 -13.31
CA SER A 79 8.99 14.34 -13.29
C SER A 79 9.76 15.07 -12.18
N ARG A 80 9.13 16.04 -11.52
CA ARG A 80 9.69 16.77 -10.36
C ARG A 80 9.26 16.21 -8.99
N PHE A 81 8.41 15.18 -8.96
CA PHE A 81 7.77 14.64 -7.76
C PHE A 81 8.11 13.18 -7.46
N VAL A 82 8.71 12.45 -8.41
CA VAL A 82 8.97 11.01 -8.30
C VAL A 82 10.33 10.63 -8.91
N GLU A 83 11.01 9.70 -8.25
CA GLU A 83 12.25 9.10 -8.74
C GLU A 83 11.97 7.73 -9.34
N GLY A 84 12.41 7.51 -10.59
CA GLY A 84 12.24 6.24 -11.31
C GLY A 84 10.87 6.03 -11.98
N GLY A 85 10.52 4.75 -12.17
CA GLY A 85 9.32 4.33 -12.92
C GLY A 85 9.39 4.59 -14.44
N LEU A 86 8.42 4.05 -15.17
CA LEU A 86 8.29 4.15 -16.63
C LEU A 86 7.05 4.99 -17.00
N SER A 87 7.23 6.00 -17.85
CA SER A 87 6.11 6.68 -18.52
C SER A 87 5.45 5.76 -19.54
N ASN A 88 4.13 5.60 -19.46
CA ASN A 88 3.33 4.83 -20.39
C ASN A 88 2.08 5.62 -20.83
N LYS A 89 1.50 5.22 -21.95
CA LYS A 89 0.18 5.69 -22.42
C LYS A 89 -0.76 4.50 -22.50
N ILE A 90 -2.06 4.73 -22.28
CA ILE A 90 -3.07 3.69 -22.46
C ILE A 90 -3.21 3.30 -23.93
N SER A 91 -3.68 2.07 -24.19
CA SER A 91 -3.93 1.57 -25.54
C SER A 91 -4.97 2.42 -26.26
N ALA A 92 -4.77 2.60 -27.58
CA ALA A 92 -5.51 3.58 -28.39
C ALA A 92 -7.03 3.40 -28.39
N GLU A 93 -7.51 2.17 -28.19
CA GLU A 93 -8.92 1.81 -28.06
C GLU A 93 -9.63 2.45 -26.84
N PHE A 94 -8.89 2.85 -25.81
CA PHE A 94 -9.43 3.47 -24.60
C PHE A 94 -9.29 5.01 -24.57
N ILE A 95 -8.37 5.58 -25.35
CA ILE A 95 -8.05 7.02 -25.35
C ILE A 95 -9.27 7.92 -25.60
N ALA A 96 -10.22 7.49 -26.45
CA ALA A 96 -11.35 8.31 -26.87
C ALA A 96 -12.43 8.52 -25.78
N GLY A 97 -12.40 7.74 -24.69
CA GLY A 97 -13.36 7.82 -23.58
C GLY A 97 -12.76 8.25 -22.24
N SER A 98 -11.48 8.63 -22.20
CA SER A 98 -10.75 9.01 -20.99
C SER A 98 -10.47 10.50 -20.91
N ASP A 99 -10.50 11.08 -19.71
CA ASP A 99 -9.95 12.42 -19.45
C ASP A 99 -8.43 12.46 -19.78
N GLU A 100 -7.84 13.65 -19.96
CA GLU A 100 -6.41 13.77 -20.29
C GLU A 100 -5.50 13.09 -19.26
N GLN A 101 -5.71 13.35 -17.95
CA GLN A 101 -4.95 12.78 -16.84
C GLN A 101 -5.20 11.28 -16.58
N GLN A 102 -5.98 10.64 -17.44
CA GLN A 102 -6.24 9.19 -17.44
C GLN A 102 -5.61 8.49 -18.66
N LYS A 103 -5.10 9.24 -19.65
CA LYS A 103 -4.46 8.71 -20.87
C LYS A 103 -2.99 8.34 -20.66
N THR A 104 -2.37 8.87 -19.62
CA THR A 104 -1.00 8.62 -19.20
C THR A 104 -0.96 7.94 -17.83
N LEU A 105 0.11 7.17 -17.58
CA LEU A 105 0.42 6.61 -16.27
C LEU A 105 1.92 6.38 -16.10
N ARG A 106 2.40 6.43 -14.85
CA ARG A 106 3.73 5.93 -14.47
C ARG A 106 3.59 4.56 -13.81
N SER A 107 4.31 3.57 -14.33
CA SER A 107 4.35 2.21 -13.77
C SER A 107 5.72 1.86 -13.18
N PHE A 108 5.73 0.96 -12.21
CA PHE A 108 6.91 0.61 -11.40
C PHE A 108 7.13 -0.91 -11.39
N PRO A 109 7.66 -1.51 -12.49
CA PRO A 109 7.92 -2.94 -12.55
C PRO A 109 9.03 -3.41 -11.61
N ASN A 110 9.88 -2.49 -11.15
CA ASN A 110 11.04 -2.75 -10.29
C ASN A 110 10.85 -2.14 -8.90
N GLY A 111 11.49 -2.74 -7.90
CA GLY A 111 11.43 -2.30 -6.50
C GLY A 111 10.19 -2.80 -5.75
N SER A 112 10.32 -2.95 -4.44
CA SER A 112 9.23 -3.28 -3.50
C SER A 112 8.36 -2.06 -3.17
N ARG A 113 8.94 -0.86 -3.22
CA ARG A 113 8.33 0.41 -2.83
C ARG A 113 8.78 1.52 -3.76
N ASN A 114 7.83 2.33 -4.24
CA ASN A 114 8.10 3.45 -5.14
C ASN A 114 7.26 4.66 -4.70
N CYS A 115 7.90 5.80 -4.40
CA CYS A 115 7.22 6.92 -3.75
C CYS A 115 7.29 8.23 -4.54
N TYR A 116 6.16 8.91 -4.59
CA TYR A 116 6.06 10.33 -4.89
C TYR A 116 6.31 11.13 -3.61
N THR A 117 6.85 12.35 -3.74
CA THR A 117 7.01 13.30 -2.64
C THR A 117 6.35 14.62 -3.04
N LEU A 118 5.24 14.95 -2.39
CA LEU A 118 4.43 16.14 -2.65
C LEU A 118 4.77 17.23 -1.60
N PRO A 119 4.97 18.50 -1.99
CA PRO A 119 5.18 19.58 -1.02
C PRO A 119 3.88 19.88 -0.26
N SER A 120 4.00 20.16 1.03
CA SER A 120 2.89 20.42 1.95
C SER A 120 3.26 21.47 3.00
N THR A 121 2.28 21.95 3.75
CA THR A 121 2.49 22.76 4.95
C THR A 121 2.30 21.88 6.19
N THR A 122 3.32 21.83 7.07
CA THR A 122 3.26 21.04 8.31
C THR A 122 2.04 21.43 9.16
N GLY A 123 1.26 20.44 9.60
CA GLY A 123 0.06 20.62 10.42
C GLY A 123 -1.21 20.94 9.63
N THR A 124 -1.13 21.30 8.35
CA THR A 124 -2.31 21.54 7.50
C THR A 124 -3.01 20.22 7.13
N LYS A 125 -4.34 20.24 7.11
CA LYS A 125 -5.16 19.14 6.62
C LYS A 125 -5.20 19.13 5.09
N TYR A 126 -5.01 17.96 4.50
CA TYR A 126 -5.14 17.74 3.07
C TYR A 126 -6.09 16.60 2.77
N MET A 127 -6.91 16.77 1.74
CA MET A 127 -7.44 15.66 0.95
C MET A 127 -6.43 15.32 -0.15
N LEU A 128 -6.13 14.04 -0.30
CA LEU A 128 -5.20 13.51 -1.30
C LEU A 128 -5.92 12.40 -2.07
N ARG A 129 -5.98 12.51 -3.39
CA ARG A 129 -6.53 11.50 -4.29
C ARG A 129 -5.45 10.90 -5.19
N ALA A 130 -5.51 9.59 -5.38
CA ALA A 130 -4.73 8.85 -6.36
C ALA A 130 -5.67 8.13 -7.34
N THR A 131 -5.38 8.23 -8.63
CA THR A 131 -6.24 7.78 -9.73
C THR A 131 -5.52 6.75 -10.58
N PHE A 132 -6.24 5.68 -10.96
CA PHE A 132 -5.70 4.47 -11.55
C PHE A 132 -6.53 4.03 -12.76
N THR A 133 -6.03 4.30 -13.96
CA THR A 133 -6.60 3.87 -15.25
C THR A 133 -5.60 2.92 -15.91
N TYR A 134 -5.89 1.62 -15.95
CA TYR A 134 -4.95 0.64 -16.51
C TYR A 134 -4.85 0.76 -18.03
N GLY A 135 -5.99 0.86 -18.72
CA GLY A 135 -6.09 1.10 -20.16
C GLY A 135 -5.26 0.17 -21.03
N ASN A 136 -4.95 -1.04 -20.56
CA ASN A 136 -4.11 -2.02 -21.26
C ASN A 136 -2.77 -1.42 -21.77
N TYR A 137 -2.10 -0.61 -20.95
CA TYR A 137 -0.90 0.15 -21.37
C TYR A 137 0.30 -0.73 -21.77
N ASP A 138 0.37 -1.95 -21.24
CA ASP A 138 1.42 -2.94 -21.49
C ASP A 138 1.01 -4.00 -22.52
N GLY A 139 -0.22 -3.95 -23.03
CA GLY A 139 -0.79 -4.93 -23.95
C GLY A 139 -1.07 -6.30 -23.34
N LEU A 140 -0.87 -6.50 -22.03
CA LEU A 140 -1.00 -7.80 -21.37
C LEU A 140 -2.45 -8.15 -20.97
N ASN A 141 -3.36 -7.16 -20.97
CA ASN A 141 -4.75 -7.28 -20.51
C ASN A 141 -4.89 -7.92 -19.11
N LYS A 142 -3.91 -7.66 -18.24
CA LYS A 142 -3.73 -8.33 -16.93
C LYS A 142 -4.86 -8.11 -15.93
N THR A 143 -5.73 -7.12 -16.14
CA THR A 143 -6.93 -6.93 -15.30
C THR A 143 -8.06 -7.88 -15.66
N ARG A 144 -7.99 -8.59 -16.81
CA ARG A 144 -9.05 -9.49 -17.32
C ARG A 144 -8.62 -10.94 -17.53
N ASP A 145 -7.35 -11.29 -17.33
CA ASP A 145 -6.85 -12.67 -17.50
C ASP A 145 -7.24 -13.61 -16.33
N GLY A 146 -7.87 -13.08 -15.28
CA GLY A 146 -8.25 -13.82 -14.07
C GLY A 146 -7.12 -13.95 -13.03
N SER A 147 -5.93 -13.40 -13.30
CA SER A 147 -4.84 -13.32 -12.33
C SER A 147 -5.10 -12.22 -11.29
N LEU A 148 -4.51 -12.39 -10.10
CA LEU A 148 -4.61 -11.40 -9.03
C LEU A 148 -3.79 -10.15 -9.42
N PHE A 149 -4.47 -9.04 -9.70
CA PHE A 149 -3.84 -7.72 -9.86
C PHE A 149 -4.06 -6.92 -8.58
N LEU A 150 -3.05 -6.89 -7.71
CA LEU A 150 -3.09 -6.20 -6.42
C LEU A 150 -1.75 -5.49 -6.14
N PHE A 151 -1.82 -4.28 -5.60
CA PHE A 151 -0.68 -3.55 -5.05
C PHE A 151 -1.12 -2.63 -3.89
N GLY A 152 -0.20 -2.25 -3.02
CA GLY A 152 -0.48 -1.42 -1.85
C GLY A 152 -0.28 0.07 -2.09
N LEU A 153 -0.96 0.90 -1.29
CA LEU A 153 -0.72 2.33 -1.13
C LEU A 153 -0.35 2.61 0.33
N HIS A 154 0.69 3.41 0.54
CA HIS A 154 1.07 3.96 1.84
C HIS A 154 1.07 5.48 1.79
N ILE A 155 0.63 6.09 2.91
CA ILE A 155 0.72 7.53 3.18
C ILE A 155 1.95 7.74 4.08
N GLY A 156 3.04 8.25 3.48
CA GLY A 156 4.38 8.23 4.08
C GLY A 156 4.88 6.81 4.33
N VAL A 157 4.77 6.38 5.60
CA VAL A 157 5.20 5.06 6.10
C VAL A 157 4.03 4.18 6.55
N ASN A 158 2.82 4.74 6.62
CA ASN A 158 1.61 4.08 7.12
C ASN A 158 0.81 3.46 5.97
N PHE A 159 0.30 2.25 6.15
CA PHE A 159 -0.57 1.61 5.16
C PHE A 159 -1.88 2.41 5.03
N TRP A 160 -2.27 2.72 3.80
CA TRP A 160 -3.49 3.45 3.49
C TRP A 160 -4.56 2.48 2.98
N GLU A 161 -4.32 1.85 1.83
CA GLU A 161 -5.25 0.88 1.25
C GLU A 161 -4.59 0.02 0.17
N ALA A 162 -5.27 -1.01 -0.33
CA ALA A 162 -4.84 -1.76 -1.51
C ALA A 162 -5.62 -1.34 -2.76
N VAL A 163 -4.92 -1.25 -3.89
CA VAL A 163 -5.52 -1.12 -5.23
C VAL A 163 -5.64 -2.51 -5.82
N ASN A 164 -6.88 -2.95 -6.06
CA ASN A 164 -7.19 -4.23 -6.69
C ASN A 164 -7.87 -3.98 -8.04
N MET A 165 -7.33 -4.57 -9.11
CA MET A 165 -7.86 -4.48 -10.47
C MET A 165 -8.12 -5.87 -11.08
N THR A 166 -8.28 -6.88 -10.23
CA THR A 166 -8.59 -8.26 -10.62
C THR A 166 -10.00 -8.34 -11.21
N ASN A 167 -10.12 -8.90 -12.42
CA ASN A 167 -11.35 -8.93 -13.23
C ASN A 167 -11.95 -7.55 -13.55
N TRP A 168 -11.14 -6.49 -13.54
CA TRP A 168 -11.56 -5.12 -13.79
C TRP A 168 -11.48 -4.76 -15.29
N ASP A 169 -12.41 -3.92 -15.78
CA ASP A 169 -12.37 -3.44 -17.16
C ASP A 169 -11.18 -2.47 -17.35
N PRO A 170 -10.30 -2.67 -18.35
CA PRO A 170 -9.16 -1.78 -18.58
C PRO A 170 -9.55 -0.30 -18.78
N SER A 171 -10.74 -0.01 -19.31
CA SER A 171 -11.27 1.35 -19.49
C SER A 171 -11.76 2.00 -18.20
N SER A 172 -12.05 1.21 -17.16
CA SER A 172 -12.70 1.70 -15.95
C SER A 172 -11.68 2.21 -14.92
N THR A 173 -11.76 3.49 -14.63
CA THR A 173 -10.86 4.17 -13.68
C THR A 173 -11.27 3.92 -12.23
N ILE A 174 -10.30 3.58 -11.38
CA ILE A 174 -10.44 3.52 -9.93
C ILE A 174 -9.76 4.75 -9.32
N TRP A 175 -10.33 5.33 -8.28
CA TRP A 175 -9.63 6.29 -7.42
C TRP A 175 -9.62 5.84 -5.97
N LYS A 176 -8.61 6.29 -5.23
CA LYS A 176 -8.52 6.23 -3.76
C LYS A 176 -8.33 7.65 -3.27
N GLU A 177 -9.00 8.02 -2.18
CA GLU A 177 -8.89 9.35 -1.58
C GLU A 177 -8.68 9.22 -0.06
N ILE A 178 -7.84 10.06 0.55
CA ILE A 178 -7.56 10.08 1.99
C ILE A 178 -7.58 11.51 2.50
N ILE A 179 -8.07 11.72 3.72
CA ILE A 179 -7.94 12.98 4.44
C ILE A 179 -7.02 12.77 5.64
N THR A 180 -5.95 13.56 5.69
CA THR A 180 -4.82 13.41 6.62
C THR A 180 -4.26 14.77 7.06
N VAL A 181 -3.49 14.81 8.14
CA VAL A 181 -2.67 15.97 8.54
C VAL A 181 -1.26 15.77 8.00
N ALA A 182 -0.71 16.76 7.29
CA ALA A 182 0.68 16.70 6.84
C ALA A 182 1.66 16.75 8.04
N PRO A 183 2.50 15.71 8.27
CA PRO A 183 3.41 15.67 9.42
C PRO A 183 4.66 16.55 9.22
N ALA A 184 4.92 16.98 7.98
CA ALA A 184 6.09 17.74 7.58
C ALA A 184 5.78 18.66 6.38
N ASN A 185 6.80 19.37 5.89
CA ASN A 185 6.72 20.20 4.68
C ASN A 185 6.69 19.40 3.37
N SER A 186 6.64 18.06 3.46
CA SER A 186 6.25 17.18 2.37
C SER A 186 5.43 15.99 2.88
N VAL A 187 4.60 15.43 2.00
CA VAL A 187 3.84 14.18 2.18
C VAL A 187 4.24 13.23 1.05
N SER A 188 4.66 12.02 1.40
CA SER A 188 4.97 10.99 0.40
C SER A 188 3.76 10.07 0.14
N VAL A 189 3.59 9.67 -1.12
CA VAL A 189 2.59 8.67 -1.55
C VAL A 189 3.36 7.51 -2.15
N CYS A 190 3.31 6.36 -1.50
CA CYS A 190 4.12 5.20 -1.84
C CYS A 190 3.28 4.06 -2.40
N LEU A 191 3.63 3.58 -3.59
CA LEU A 191 3.09 2.38 -4.20
C LEU A 191 3.95 1.18 -3.81
N ILE A 192 3.31 0.11 -3.32
CA ILE A 192 3.97 -1.09 -2.79
C ILE A 192 3.69 -2.29 -3.69
N ASN A 193 4.75 -2.94 -4.17
CA ASN A 193 4.67 -4.09 -5.05
C ASN A 193 4.44 -5.39 -4.25
N PHE A 194 3.23 -5.94 -4.37
CA PHE A 194 2.87 -7.24 -3.76
C PHE A 194 3.18 -8.45 -4.67
N GLY A 195 3.92 -8.26 -5.77
CA GLY A 195 4.29 -9.32 -6.72
C GLY A 195 3.15 -9.88 -7.57
N SER A 196 1.93 -9.36 -7.42
CA SER A 196 0.73 -9.83 -8.13
C SER A 196 0.50 -9.05 -9.43
N GLY A 197 0.49 -7.72 -9.34
CA GLY A 197 0.45 -6.79 -10.46
C GLY A 197 1.50 -5.70 -10.37
N THR A 198 1.88 -5.12 -11.51
CA THR A 198 2.79 -3.96 -11.57
C THR A 198 2.11 -2.75 -10.94
N PRO A 199 2.65 -2.14 -9.86
CA PRO A 199 2.09 -0.90 -9.32
C PRO A 199 2.21 0.24 -10.33
N PHE A 200 1.16 1.04 -10.46
CA PHE A 200 1.15 2.22 -11.32
C PHE A 200 0.20 3.29 -10.77
N VAL A 201 0.30 4.52 -11.29
CA VAL A 201 -0.65 5.61 -11.02
C VAL A 201 -0.80 6.49 -12.26
N SER A 202 -2.03 6.97 -12.52
CA SER A 202 -2.38 7.85 -13.65
C SER A 202 -2.41 9.33 -13.24
N ALA A 203 -2.95 9.65 -12.05
CA ALA A 203 -2.88 11.00 -11.51
C ALA A 203 -2.79 11.03 -9.98
N LEU A 204 -2.19 12.10 -9.44
CA LEU A 204 -2.21 12.46 -8.03
C LEU A 204 -2.74 13.88 -7.85
N GLU A 205 -3.70 14.06 -6.94
CA GLU A 205 -4.33 15.35 -6.64
C GLU A 205 -4.24 15.64 -5.15
N LEU A 206 -3.65 16.77 -4.76
CA LEU A 206 -3.60 17.27 -3.40
C LEU A 206 -4.46 18.54 -3.27
N ARG A 207 -5.29 18.60 -2.23
CA ARG A 207 -6.26 19.67 -1.98
C ARG A 207 -6.16 20.10 -0.50
N PRO A 208 -5.74 21.34 -0.19
CA PRO A 208 -5.74 21.84 1.18
C PRO A 208 -7.18 22.00 1.68
N LEU A 209 -7.42 21.61 2.93
CA LEU A 209 -8.69 21.79 3.63
C LEU A 209 -8.53 22.85 4.73
N GLN A 210 -9.64 23.45 5.17
CA GLN A 210 -9.62 24.33 6.33
C GLN A 210 -9.49 23.51 7.62
N ASP A 211 -8.78 24.02 8.63
CA ASP A 211 -8.44 23.29 9.86
C ASP A 211 -9.66 22.72 10.62
N LEU A 212 -10.79 23.43 10.55
CA LEU A 212 -12.08 23.03 11.16
C LEU A 212 -12.79 21.89 10.42
N MET A 213 -12.41 21.58 9.18
CA MET A 213 -13.02 20.49 8.42
C MET A 213 -12.60 19.13 8.96
N TYR A 214 -13.53 18.17 8.99
CA TYR A 214 -13.31 16.80 9.47
C TYR A 214 -12.56 16.80 10.83
N PRO A 215 -13.19 17.28 11.92
CA PRO A 215 -12.51 17.65 13.18
C PRO A 215 -11.85 16.48 13.93
N PHE A 216 -12.22 15.24 13.59
CA PHE A 216 -11.64 14.00 14.13
C PHE A 216 -10.34 13.56 13.43
N VAL A 217 -10.01 14.12 12.26
CA VAL A 217 -8.73 13.86 11.57
C VAL A 217 -7.60 14.61 12.28
N ASN A 218 -6.53 13.89 12.61
CA ASN A 218 -5.37 14.38 13.36
C ASN A 218 -4.08 13.63 12.92
N THR A 219 -2.96 13.87 13.60
CA THR A 219 -1.66 13.26 13.26
C THR A 219 -1.59 11.74 13.45
N SER A 220 -2.45 11.17 14.30
CA SER A 220 -2.52 9.71 14.58
C SER A 220 -3.67 9.00 13.85
N VAL A 221 -4.68 9.76 13.40
CA VAL A 221 -5.90 9.23 12.76
C VAL A 221 -6.20 9.99 11.47
N SER A 222 -6.09 9.26 10.37
CA SER A 222 -6.51 9.66 9.03
C SER A 222 -7.77 8.89 8.61
N ILE A 223 -8.44 9.33 7.54
CA ILE A 223 -9.64 8.68 7.03
C ILE A 223 -9.50 8.37 5.53
N SER A 224 -9.64 7.09 5.12
CA SER A 224 -9.74 6.73 3.70
C SER A 224 -11.20 6.87 3.24
N TYR A 225 -11.38 7.35 2.02
CA TYR A 225 -12.65 7.44 1.32
C TYR A 225 -13.23 6.04 1.13
N PHE A 226 -14.45 5.81 1.61
CA PHE A 226 -15.22 4.62 1.26
C PHE A 226 -16.26 4.96 0.18
N ARG A 227 -17.11 5.96 0.44
CA ARG A 227 -18.04 6.57 -0.53
C ARG A 227 -18.36 8.01 -0.17
N ARG A 228 -18.62 8.84 -1.18
CA ARG A 228 -19.26 10.16 -1.03
C ARG A 228 -20.37 10.30 -2.05
N ILE A 229 -21.61 10.31 -1.58
CA ILE A 229 -22.83 10.21 -2.40
C ILE A 229 -23.63 11.51 -2.27
N ARG A 230 -24.13 12.01 -3.40
CA ARG A 230 -25.14 13.06 -3.45
C ARG A 230 -26.48 12.52 -3.96
N PHE A 231 -27.55 13.05 -3.40
CA PHE A 231 -28.93 12.67 -3.70
C PHE A 231 -29.65 13.81 -4.46
N GLY A 232 -30.85 13.55 -4.96
CA GLY A 232 -31.54 14.43 -5.93
C GLY A 232 -31.14 14.21 -7.39
N ALA A 233 -31.90 14.79 -8.31
CA ALA A 233 -31.75 14.56 -9.74
C ALA A 233 -30.62 15.39 -10.34
N ALA A 234 -29.65 14.73 -10.96
CA ALA A 234 -28.59 15.32 -11.79
C ALA A 234 -28.13 14.30 -12.85
N THR A 235 -27.54 14.78 -13.93
CA THR A 235 -27.10 13.99 -15.09
C THR A 235 -25.75 13.31 -14.90
N ASP A 236 -24.85 13.96 -14.17
CA ASP A 236 -23.43 13.63 -14.20
C ASP A 236 -23.13 12.50 -13.19
N PHE A 237 -22.18 11.62 -13.50
CA PHE A 237 -21.84 10.53 -12.58
C PHE A 237 -21.08 11.03 -11.34
N ILE A 238 -20.17 11.99 -11.52
CA ILE A 238 -19.41 12.65 -10.45
C ILE A 238 -19.64 14.15 -10.54
N THR A 239 -19.88 14.79 -9.40
CA THR A 239 -19.85 16.25 -9.26
C THR A 239 -18.64 16.63 -8.40
N ARG A 240 -17.80 17.55 -8.91
CA ARG A 240 -16.53 17.98 -8.30
C ARG A 240 -16.35 19.51 -8.39
N PHE A 241 -15.11 20.02 -8.48
CA PHE A 241 -14.86 21.40 -8.87
C PHE A 241 -15.56 21.75 -10.20
N SER A 242 -16.11 22.95 -10.42
CA SER A 242 -16.11 24.13 -9.54
C SER A 242 -17.26 24.21 -8.53
N LEU A 243 -18.20 23.26 -8.52
CA LEU A 243 -19.32 23.28 -7.56
C LEU A 243 -18.86 22.98 -6.14
N ASP A 244 -17.91 22.05 -5.96
CA ASP A 244 -17.19 21.88 -4.70
C ASP A 244 -15.83 22.60 -4.75
N PRO A 245 -15.60 23.66 -3.94
CA PRO A 245 -14.33 24.39 -3.93
C PRO A 245 -13.16 23.59 -3.34
N TYR A 246 -13.43 22.44 -2.69
CA TYR A 246 -12.40 21.50 -2.22
C TYR A 246 -12.18 20.34 -3.22
N ASP A 247 -12.84 20.37 -4.37
CA ASP A 247 -12.69 19.39 -5.46
C ASP A 247 -12.90 17.92 -5.01
N ARG A 248 -13.79 17.71 -4.02
CA ARG A 248 -14.26 16.39 -3.61
C ARG A 248 -15.13 15.77 -4.69
N PHE A 249 -14.93 14.47 -4.94
CA PHE A 249 -15.86 13.71 -5.79
C PHE A 249 -17.13 13.40 -4.99
N TRP A 250 -18.28 13.78 -5.55
CA TRP A 250 -19.61 13.40 -5.09
C TRP A 250 -20.27 12.53 -6.17
N GLU A 251 -20.37 11.23 -5.90
CA GLU A 251 -21.00 10.24 -6.79
C GLU A 251 -22.53 10.43 -6.81
N GLY A 252 -23.14 10.30 -8.00
CA GLY A 252 -24.58 10.28 -8.15
C GLY A 252 -25.22 8.94 -7.77
N TRP A 253 -26.28 8.97 -6.97
CA TRP A 253 -27.04 7.76 -6.63
C TRP A 253 -27.98 7.33 -7.78
N PRO A 254 -28.00 6.05 -8.21
CA PRO A 254 -28.91 5.57 -9.23
C PRO A 254 -30.35 5.44 -8.67
N PHE A 255 -31.33 6.04 -9.35
CA PHE A 255 -32.73 6.02 -8.91
C PHE A 255 -33.54 4.93 -9.60
N THR A 256 -33.92 3.91 -8.84
CA THR A 256 -35.00 2.96 -9.16
C THR A 256 -36.18 3.19 -8.23
N TYR A 257 -37.39 2.82 -8.64
CA TYR A 257 -38.55 2.81 -7.73
C TYR A 257 -38.24 1.91 -6.51
N PRO A 258 -38.48 2.35 -5.25
CA PRO A 258 -39.36 3.44 -4.84
C PRO A 258 -38.68 4.79 -4.51
N TRP A 259 -37.44 5.01 -4.94
CA TRP A 259 -36.73 6.26 -4.67
C TRP A 259 -37.25 7.40 -5.57
N ILE A 260 -37.51 8.56 -4.97
CA ILE A 260 -38.03 9.77 -5.63
C ILE A 260 -37.05 10.93 -5.39
N PRO A 261 -36.38 11.45 -6.44
CA PRO A 261 -35.55 12.64 -6.31
C PRO A 261 -36.40 13.90 -6.13
N LEU A 262 -35.87 14.85 -5.35
CA LEU A 262 -36.42 16.17 -5.06
C LEU A 262 -35.31 17.20 -5.29
N ASN A 263 -35.60 18.28 -6.02
CA ASN A 263 -34.68 19.40 -6.20
C ASN A 263 -35.41 20.70 -5.79
N THR A 264 -34.67 21.71 -5.33
CA THR A 264 -35.21 23.05 -5.05
C THR A 264 -34.33 24.16 -5.62
N SER A 265 -34.95 25.26 -6.06
CA SER A 265 -34.26 26.53 -6.35
C SER A 265 -34.16 27.46 -5.13
N SER A 266 -34.71 27.04 -3.98
CA SER A 266 -34.64 27.81 -2.74
C SER A 266 -33.23 27.76 -2.15
N ARG A 267 -32.78 28.87 -1.57
CA ARG A 267 -31.44 28.98 -0.97
C ARG A 267 -31.30 28.08 0.25
N VAL A 268 -30.34 27.15 0.27
CA VAL A 268 -30.06 26.27 1.42
C VAL A 268 -28.88 26.82 2.23
N ARG A 269 -29.14 27.22 3.48
CA ARG A 269 -28.16 27.95 4.30
C ARG A 269 -27.35 27.01 5.18
N ARG A 270 -26.03 27.23 5.29
CA ARG A 270 -25.24 26.73 6.43
C ARG A 270 -25.34 27.74 7.58
N LEU A 271 -25.30 27.27 8.83
CA LEU A 271 -25.29 28.16 9.99
C LEU A 271 -23.96 28.93 10.07
N PRO A 272 -23.95 30.20 10.53
CA PRO A 272 -22.70 30.94 10.75
C PRO A 272 -21.79 30.19 11.74
N GLY A 273 -20.61 29.79 11.29
CA GLY A 273 -19.66 29.01 12.07
C GLY A 273 -19.63 27.50 11.76
N ASP A 274 -20.62 26.93 11.07
CA ASP A 274 -20.54 25.54 10.60
C ASP A 274 -19.62 25.43 9.38
N ASN A 275 -18.34 25.20 9.68
CA ASN A 275 -17.27 24.98 8.72
C ASN A 275 -16.81 23.50 8.72
N THR A 276 -17.58 22.60 9.36
CA THR A 276 -17.19 21.24 9.73
C THR A 276 -17.04 20.30 8.53
N PHE A 277 -17.91 20.45 7.53
CA PHE A 277 -17.90 19.65 6.30
C PHE A 277 -18.12 20.49 5.04
N GLN A 278 -18.73 21.67 5.14
CA GLN A 278 -18.88 22.63 4.04
C GLN A 278 -19.41 21.99 2.73
N VAL A 279 -20.44 21.15 2.84
CA VAL A 279 -21.09 20.53 1.66
C VAL A 279 -21.63 21.64 0.73
N PRO A 280 -21.41 21.56 -0.60
CA PRO A 280 -21.85 22.58 -1.55
C PRO A 280 -23.36 22.87 -1.48
N GLU A 281 -23.73 24.14 -1.65
CA GLU A 281 -25.15 24.54 -1.59
C GLU A 281 -25.98 23.84 -2.69
N GLY A 282 -25.45 23.75 -3.91
CA GLY A 282 -26.11 23.05 -5.03
C GLY A 282 -26.28 21.54 -4.84
N ILE A 283 -25.50 20.91 -3.95
CA ILE A 283 -25.68 19.50 -3.58
C ILE A 283 -26.81 19.38 -2.54
N LEU A 284 -26.84 20.28 -1.54
CA LEU A 284 -27.90 20.30 -0.52
C LEU A 284 -29.27 20.75 -1.07
N GLN A 285 -29.29 21.43 -2.22
CA GLN A 285 -30.50 21.71 -3.00
C GLN A 285 -31.11 20.47 -3.69
N GLY A 286 -30.35 19.38 -3.80
CA GLY A 286 -30.87 18.05 -4.13
C GLY A 286 -31.17 17.24 -2.86
N ALA A 287 -32.17 16.36 -2.96
CA ALA A 287 -32.44 15.32 -1.97
C ALA A 287 -33.15 14.13 -2.62
N THR A 288 -33.15 12.97 -1.98
CA THR A 288 -34.00 11.85 -2.36
C THR A 288 -34.85 11.42 -1.18
N THR A 289 -36.14 11.22 -1.44
CA THR A 289 -37.16 10.68 -0.53
C THR A 289 -37.64 9.34 -1.08
N LEU A 290 -38.49 8.61 -0.35
CA LEU A 290 -39.27 7.52 -0.95
C LEU A 290 -40.71 7.95 -1.27
N ASP A 291 -41.40 7.10 -2.03
CA ASP A 291 -42.86 7.07 -2.09
C ASP A 291 -43.49 6.93 -0.69
N THR A 292 -44.69 7.50 -0.50
CA THR A 292 -45.35 7.62 0.82
C THR A 292 -45.79 6.30 1.45
N ASN A 293 -45.89 5.21 0.67
CA ASN A 293 -46.20 3.87 1.17
C ASN A 293 -45.01 3.23 1.92
N TYR A 294 -43.79 3.75 1.74
CA TYR A 294 -42.59 3.22 2.38
C TYR A 294 -42.29 3.91 3.72
N SER A 295 -41.80 3.13 4.69
CA SER A 295 -41.52 3.59 6.05
C SER A 295 -40.02 3.75 6.34
N PHE A 296 -39.12 3.21 5.54
CA PHE A 296 -37.68 3.34 5.74
C PHE A 296 -36.95 3.42 4.40
N LEU A 297 -35.83 4.15 4.35
CA LEU A 297 -34.85 4.06 3.28
C LEU A 297 -33.57 3.42 3.81
N GLU A 298 -32.80 2.81 2.92
CA GLU A 298 -31.59 2.07 3.27
C GLU A 298 -30.46 2.42 2.31
N ILE A 299 -29.32 2.80 2.86
CA ILE A 299 -28.10 3.16 2.15
C ILE A 299 -27.10 2.04 2.44
N SER A 300 -27.08 1.05 1.56
CA SER A 300 -26.14 -0.08 1.60
C SER A 300 -25.08 0.16 0.54
N VAL A 301 -23.86 0.53 0.96
CA VAL A 301 -22.75 0.74 0.03
C VAL A 301 -21.92 -0.53 -0.11
N GLY A 302 -21.84 -1.07 -1.33
CA GLY A 302 -21.26 -2.39 -1.56
C GLY A 302 -19.80 -2.50 -1.07
N VAL A 303 -19.58 -3.34 -0.06
CA VAL A 303 -18.24 -3.72 0.40
C VAL A 303 -17.58 -4.54 -0.70
N GLY A 304 -16.45 -4.05 -1.23
CA GLY A 304 -15.71 -4.74 -2.29
C GLY A 304 -15.20 -6.11 -1.82
N PRO A 305 -15.14 -7.14 -2.70
CA PRO A 305 -14.93 -8.55 -2.33
C PRO A 305 -13.55 -8.88 -1.73
N ASN A 306 -12.68 -7.89 -1.52
CA ASN A 306 -11.33 -8.03 -0.97
C ASN A 306 -11.10 -7.10 0.25
N LEU A 307 -12.15 -6.42 0.75
CA LEU A 307 -12.12 -5.70 2.02
C LEU A 307 -12.57 -6.65 3.13
N ASP A 308 -11.84 -6.70 4.25
CA ASP A 308 -12.28 -7.49 5.40
C ASP A 308 -13.44 -6.80 6.13
N ALA A 309 -14.66 -7.20 5.76
CA ALA A 309 -15.89 -6.82 6.43
C ALA A 309 -15.83 -6.98 7.96
N LYS A 310 -15.13 -8.00 8.49
CA LYS A 310 -15.07 -8.27 9.93
C LYS A 310 -14.22 -7.26 10.71
N ASN A 311 -13.30 -6.57 10.03
CA ASN A 311 -12.45 -5.53 10.63
C ASN A 311 -12.75 -4.12 10.11
N LEU A 312 -13.75 -3.95 9.23
CA LEU A 312 -14.16 -2.65 8.72
C LEU A 312 -14.72 -1.76 9.85
N GLN A 313 -13.99 -0.68 10.13
CA GLN A 313 -14.35 0.41 11.03
C GLN A 313 -14.72 1.63 10.20
N LEU A 314 -16.01 1.98 10.21
CA LEU A 314 -16.63 2.93 9.28
C LEU A 314 -17.18 4.17 10.00
N LEU A 315 -16.92 5.35 9.45
CA LEU A 315 -17.38 6.64 9.99
C LEU A 315 -18.40 7.28 9.04
N PRO A 316 -19.71 7.13 9.29
CA PRO A 316 -20.75 7.76 8.49
C PRO A 316 -21.01 9.22 8.91
N ILE A 317 -21.27 10.06 7.91
CA ILE A 317 -21.73 11.44 8.07
C ILE A 317 -22.94 11.62 7.16
N PHE A 318 -24.09 11.96 7.72
CA PHE A 318 -25.33 12.16 6.98
C PHE A 318 -25.64 13.66 6.86
N HIS A 319 -25.89 14.15 5.65
CA HIS A 319 -26.19 15.55 5.39
C HIS A 319 -27.64 15.74 4.94
N PHE A 320 -28.33 16.63 5.62
CA PHE A 320 -29.76 16.87 5.44
C PHE A 320 -30.08 18.36 5.25
N ALA A 321 -31.13 18.63 4.49
CA ALA A 321 -31.90 19.87 4.50
C ALA A 321 -33.33 19.53 4.05
N GLU A 322 -34.35 19.93 4.80
CA GLU A 322 -35.73 19.81 4.34
C GLU A 322 -36.01 20.89 3.28
N ILE A 323 -36.02 20.45 2.02
CA ILE A 323 -36.19 21.29 0.83
C ILE A 323 -37.65 21.38 0.35
N ASN A 324 -38.58 20.68 1.00
CA ASN A 324 -40.01 20.78 0.67
C ASN A 324 -40.57 22.19 0.99
N SER A 325 -41.38 22.72 0.08
CA SER A 325 -42.07 24.01 0.23
C SER A 325 -43.32 23.93 1.13
N SER A 326 -43.92 22.75 1.22
CA SER A 326 -45.00 22.44 2.18
C SER A 326 -44.46 22.33 3.61
N ASN A 327 -45.35 22.31 4.62
CA ASN A 327 -44.97 22.21 6.04
C ASN A 327 -45.33 20.86 6.71
N PRO A 328 -44.80 19.70 6.26
CA PRO A 328 -44.94 18.44 6.98
C PRO A 328 -43.87 18.27 8.06
N SER A 329 -44.26 17.83 9.25
CA SER A 329 -43.30 17.26 10.21
C SER A 329 -42.74 15.96 9.63
N ARG A 330 -41.50 16.00 9.14
CA ARG A 330 -40.72 14.81 8.78
C ARG A 330 -39.82 14.44 9.95
N ARG A 331 -39.96 13.22 10.46
CA ARG A 331 -39.19 12.67 11.59
C ARG A 331 -38.74 11.25 11.32
N PHE A 332 -37.48 10.94 11.60
CA PHE A 332 -36.96 9.60 11.44
C PHE A 332 -35.83 9.28 12.41
N ASP A 333 -35.75 8.00 12.76
CA ASP A 333 -34.65 7.39 13.48
C ASP A 333 -33.56 6.96 12.47
N ILE A 334 -32.29 7.10 12.82
CA ILE A 334 -31.14 6.77 11.97
C ILE A 334 -30.34 5.64 12.62
N TYR A 335 -30.09 4.57 11.88
CA TYR A 335 -29.42 3.35 12.35
C TYR A 335 -28.20 2.99 11.49
N SER A 336 -27.24 2.30 12.12
CA SER A 336 -26.16 1.55 11.47
C SER A 336 -26.37 0.07 11.79
N ASN A 337 -26.80 -0.72 10.78
CA ASN A 337 -27.48 -2.00 11.00
C ASN A 337 -28.60 -1.84 12.05
N ASP A 338 -28.51 -2.54 13.19
CA ASP A 338 -29.49 -2.49 14.27
C ASP A 338 -29.17 -1.43 15.35
N GLU A 339 -28.00 -0.79 15.33
CA GLU A 339 -27.65 0.25 16.32
C GLU A 339 -28.30 1.59 15.97
N LEU A 340 -29.13 2.11 16.88
CA LEU A 340 -29.73 3.43 16.81
C LEU A 340 -28.68 4.53 17.07
N LEU A 341 -28.34 5.30 16.03
CA LEU A 341 -27.39 6.42 16.12
C LEU A 341 -28.09 7.72 16.54
N PHE A 342 -29.26 8.01 15.96
CA PHE A 342 -30.00 9.27 16.20
C PHE A 342 -31.51 9.01 16.23
N ALA A 343 -32.21 9.54 17.24
CA ALA A 343 -33.63 9.26 17.50
C ALA A 343 -34.55 10.48 17.24
N ASP A 344 -35.74 10.25 16.65
CA ASP A 344 -36.77 11.23 16.27
C ASP A 344 -36.20 12.50 15.59
N PHE A 345 -35.14 12.34 14.80
CA PHE A 345 -34.44 13.42 14.11
C PHE A 345 -35.35 14.09 13.07
N SER A 346 -35.26 15.41 12.98
CA SER A 346 -36.14 16.27 12.19
C SER A 346 -35.26 17.27 11.43
N PRO A 347 -35.01 17.09 10.12
CA PRO A 347 -34.11 17.96 9.37
C PRO A 347 -34.64 19.40 9.27
N SER A 348 -33.74 20.36 9.35
CA SER A 348 -34.01 21.79 9.33
C SER A 348 -34.41 22.27 7.94
N ARG A 349 -35.38 23.19 7.88
CA ARG A 349 -35.95 23.67 6.62
C ARG A 349 -35.02 24.65 5.91
N PHE A 350 -34.62 24.33 4.68
CA PHE A 350 -33.66 25.11 3.88
C PHE A 350 -32.37 25.46 4.65
N GLN A 351 -31.96 24.59 5.57
CA GLN A 351 -30.73 24.70 6.34
C GLN A 351 -29.99 23.36 6.30
N ALA A 352 -28.67 23.41 6.23
CA ALA A 352 -27.81 22.25 6.31
C ALA A 352 -27.69 21.75 7.76
N ASP A 353 -28.01 20.48 8.00
CA ASP A 353 -27.67 19.75 9.21
C ASP A 353 -26.73 18.58 8.85
N SER A 354 -25.68 18.36 9.64
CA SER A 354 -24.67 17.30 9.40
C SER A 354 -24.58 16.38 10.63
N MET A 355 -25.04 15.14 10.51
CA MET A 355 -25.17 14.19 11.62
C MET A 355 -24.04 13.17 11.61
N HIS A 356 -23.23 13.14 12.68
CA HIS A 356 -22.11 12.21 12.86
C HIS A 356 -21.90 11.89 14.35
N GLN A 357 -21.35 10.72 14.67
CA GLN A 357 -21.10 10.27 16.05
C GLN A 357 -19.77 10.83 16.61
N ASN A 358 -19.50 12.12 16.47
CA ASN A 358 -18.28 12.79 16.96
C ASN A 358 -16.94 12.09 16.63
N GLY A 359 -16.82 11.46 15.45
CA GLY A 359 -15.62 10.73 15.03
C GLY A 359 -15.55 9.27 15.51
N ARG A 360 -16.58 8.77 16.20
CA ARG A 360 -16.70 7.36 16.59
C ARG A 360 -16.89 6.49 15.34
N PHE A 361 -15.87 5.70 15.00
CA PHE A 361 -15.99 4.67 13.97
C PHE A 361 -16.92 3.55 14.47
N LEU A 362 -17.70 3.00 13.56
CA LEU A 362 -18.70 1.96 13.79
C LEU A 362 -18.20 0.66 13.18
N HIS A 363 -18.33 -0.46 13.89
CA HIS A 363 -18.16 -1.75 13.26
C HIS A 363 -19.45 -2.11 12.51
N ASN A 364 -19.40 -2.05 11.17
CA ASN A 364 -20.54 -2.32 10.30
C ASN A 364 -20.06 -3.15 9.09
N PRO A 365 -20.10 -4.49 9.16
CA PRO A 365 -19.52 -5.38 8.13
C PRO A 365 -20.29 -5.35 6.80
N THR A 366 -21.54 -4.92 6.81
CA THR A 366 -22.44 -4.78 5.65
C THR A 366 -22.38 -3.39 5.00
N ALA A 367 -21.80 -2.40 5.71
CA ALA A 367 -21.85 -0.97 5.38
C ALA A 367 -23.28 -0.46 5.08
N THR A 368 -24.26 -0.96 5.84
CA THR A 368 -25.69 -0.65 5.70
C THR A 368 -26.16 0.36 6.75
N PHE A 369 -26.82 1.42 6.28
CA PHE A 369 -27.37 2.49 7.12
C PHE A 369 -28.86 2.70 6.81
N ARG A 370 -29.70 2.70 7.84
CA ARG A 370 -31.17 2.69 7.69
C ARG A 370 -31.77 3.93 8.33
N LEU A 371 -32.56 4.67 7.58
CA LEU A 371 -33.34 5.80 8.09
C LEU A 371 -34.81 5.36 8.15
N SER A 372 -35.47 5.48 9.30
CA SER A 372 -36.77 4.88 9.59
C SER A 372 -37.79 5.91 10.11
N LYS A 373 -38.92 6.06 9.42
CA LYS A 373 -40.01 7.01 9.70
C LYS A 373 -40.59 6.80 11.10
N THR A 374 -40.52 7.80 11.98
CA THR A 374 -41.15 7.69 13.31
C THR A 374 -42.66 7.83 13.20
N ARG A 375 -43.41 7.30 14.18
CA ARG A 375 -44.89 7.38 14.22
C ARG A 375 -45.44 8.81 14.21
N ARG A 376 -44.61 9.83 14.48
CA ARG A 376 -44.96 11.26 14.45
C ARG A 376 -44.80 11.88 13.05
N SER A 377 -44.10 11.20 12.14
CA SER A 377 -43.78 11.73 10.82
C SER A 377 -44.90 11.51 9.82
N ARG A 378 -45.23 12.54 9.04
CA ARG A 378 -46.18 12.41 7.92
C ARG A 378 -45.50 11.83 6.67
N LEU A 379 -44.28 12.25 6.37
CA LEU A 379 -43.50 11.79 5.21
C LEU A 379 -42.49 10.68 5.57
N PRO A 380 -42.04 9.86 4.61
CA PRO A 380 -40.84 9.03 4.76
C PRO A 380 -39.58 9.90 5.02
N PRO A 381 -38.41 9.30 5.34
CA PRO A 381 -37.16 10.03 5.43
C PRO A 381 -36.78 10.73 4.12
N LEU A 382 -35.83 11.67 4.21
CA LEU A 382 -35.07 12.18 3.05
C LEU A 382 -33.58 12.16 3.39
N ILE A 383 -32.73 12.28 2.38
CA ILE A 383 -31.30 12.57 2.52
C ILE A 383 -30.81 13.41 1.34
N ASN A 384 -29.84 14.30 1.57
CA ASN A 384 -29.31 15.23 0.56
C ASN A 384 -27.89 14.82 0.14
N ALA A 385 -27.05 14.45 1.11
CA ALA A 385 -25.71 13.94 0.88
C ALA A 385 -25.31 12.92 1.97
N PHE A 386 -24.35 12.05 1.66
CA PHE A 386 -23.79 11.06 2.58
C PHE A 386 -22.29 10.90 2.33
N GLU A 387 -21.48 11.04 3.38
CA GLU A 387 -20.06 10.72 3.34
C GLU A 387 -19.78 9.51 4.24
N LEU A 388 -18.98 8.56 3.75
CA LEU A 388 -18.55 7.39 4.49
C LEU A 388 -17.05 7.17 4.31
N TYR A 389 -16.37 6.96 5.43
CA TYR A 389 -14.94 6.76 5.49
C TYR A 389 -14.56 5.51 6.27
N SER A 390 -13.39 4.94 5.99
CA SER A 390 -12.73 3.93 6.82
C SER A 390 -11.57 4.52 7.62
N LEU A 391 -11.24 3.90 8.75
CA LEU A 391 -10.10 4.29 9.60
C LEU A 391 -8.75 4.00 8.92
N VAL A 392 -7.85 4.99 8.87
CA VAL A 392 -6.42 4.82 8.60
C VAL A 392 -5.63 5.24 9.84
N ARG A 393 -4.86 4.33 10.40
CA ARG A 393 -3.99 4.59 11.57
C ARG A 393 -2.62 5.07 11.12
N MET A 394 -2.07 6.03 11.86
CA MET A 394 -0.74 6.59 11.60
C MET A 394 0.26 6.13 12.67
N ASP A 395 0.28 4.82 12.94
CA ASP A 395 1.01 4.21 14.07
C ASP A 395 2.51 3.99 13.76
N ASN A 396 2.91 3.88 12.49
CA ASN A 396 4.30 3.74 12.08
C ASN A 396 5.04 5.09 12.13
N LEU A 397 6.15 5.13 12.87
CA LEU A 397 7.10 6.26 12.90
C LEU A 397 8.02 6.22 11.68
N THR A 398 8.36 7.39 11.12
CA THR A 398 9.38 7.52 10.07
C THR A 398 10.78 7.19 10.61
N THR A 399 11.75 6.89 9.73
CA THR A 399 13.17 7.03 10.11
C THR A 399 13.44 8.43 10.66
N ASP A 400 14.42 8.53 11.56
CA ASP A 400 14.90 9.80 12.10
C ASP A 400 15.40 10.74 10.99
N SER A 401 15.03 12.02 11.08
CA SER A 401 15.28 13.00 10.02
C SER A 401 16.75 13.19 9.68
N ASP A 402 17.64 13.08 10.65
CA ASP A 402 19.07 13.31 10.43
C ASP A 402 19.68 12.13 9.66
N ASP A 403 19.34 10.89 10.05
CA ASP A 403 19.75 9.68 9.32
C ASP A 403 19.18 9.68 7.88
N VAL A 404 17.92 10.11 7.68
CA VAL A 404 17.31 10.29 6.35
C VAL A 404 18.07 11.32 5.51
N ASN A 405 18.48 12.44 6.09
CA ASN A 405 19.24 13.47 5.39
C ASN A 405 20.63 12.95 4.99
N TYR A 406 21.37 12.36 5.93
CA TYR A 406 22.71 11.84 5.67
C TYR A 406 22.74 10.70 4.64
N ILE A 407 21.77 9.77 4.67
CA ILE A 407 21.73 8.69 3.66
C ILE A 407 21.35 9.22 2.27
N LYS A 408 20.56 10.31 2.18
CA LYS A 408 20.26 11.00 0.91
C LYS A 408 21.44 11.82 0.37
N GLU A 409 22.36 12.28 1.22
CA GLU A 409 23.65 12.82 0.75
C GLU A 409 24.53 11.72 0.15
N VAL A 410 24.56 10.54 0.77
CA VAL A 410 25.29 9.35 0.27
C VAL A 410 24.77 8.91 -1.10
N THR A 411 23.45 8.74 -1.28
CA THR A 411 22.87 8.30 -2.57
C THR A 411 23.19 9.28 -3.69
N LYS A 412 23.10 10.58 -3.40
CA LYS A 412 23.40 11.67 -4.33
C LYS A 412 24.88 11.74 -4.69
N HIS A 413 25.79 11.49 -3.74
CA HIS A 413 27.23 11.52 -3.99
C HIS A 413 27.70 10.38 -4.90
N TYR A 414 27.31 9.13 -4.59
CA TYR A 414 27.72 7.96 -5.37
C TYR A 414 26.81 7.62 -6.55
N ASN A 415 25.72 8.39 -6.75
CA ASN A 415 24.70 8.16 -7.77
C ASN A 415 24.10 6.74 -7.70
N LEU A 416 23.56 6.37 -6.52
CA LEU A 416 23.06 5.02 -6.20
C LEU A 416 21.72 4.65 -6.87
N ALA A 417 21.40 5.23 -8.02
CA ALA A 417 20.15 5.04 -8.78
C ALA A 417 19.91 3.59 -9.28
N ARG A 418 20.75 2.63 -8.91
CA ARG A 418 20.62 1.19 -9.22
C ARG A 418 19.98 0.36 -8.11
N ILE A 419 19.92 0.85 -6.86
CA ILE A 419 19.62 0.02 -5.68
C ILE A 419 18.13 0.10 -5.25
N ASN A 420 17.25 0.69 -6.08
CA ASN A 420 15.81 0.86 -5.79
C ASN A 420 15.46 1.55 -4.44
N TRP A 421 16.42 2.26 -3.82
CA TRP A 421 16.21 3.01 -2.58
C TRP A 421 15.24 4.17 -2.81
N ASN A 422 13.98 3.98 -2.39
CA ASN A 422 12.89 4.94 -2.60
C ASN A 422 12.00 5.03 -1.35
N GLY A 423 11.47 6.21 -1.05
CA GLY A 423 10.68 6.49 0.15
C GLY A 423 11.50 6.76 1.41
N ASP A 424 11.11 6.10 2.50
CA ASP A 424 11.72 6.19 3.83
C ASP A 424 12.69 4.98 4.03
N PRO A 425 13.91 5.17 4.58
CA PRO A 425 14.95 4.13 4.59
C PRO A 425 14.67 2.90 5.46
N CYS A 426 13.90 3.04 6.55
CA CYS A 426 13.63 1.97 7.50
C CYS A 426 12.13 1.62 7.58
N SER A 427 11.25 2.62 7.47
CA SER A 427 9.85 2.49 7.87
C SER A 427 8.88 2.44 6.69
N PRO A 428 7.95 1.46 6.61
CA PRO A 428 7.78 0.35 7.56
C PRO A 428 8.86 -0.72 7.37
N ARG A 429 9.12 -1.50 8.41
CA ARG A 429 10.27 -2.42 8.55
C ARG A 429 10.40 -3.39 7.37
N GLU A 430 9.27 -3.84 6.84
CA GLU A 430 9.12 -4.79 5.73
C GLU A 430 9.65 -4.23 4.40
N TYR A 431 9.75 -2.91 4.28
CA TYR A 431 10.24 -2.18 3.11
C TYR A 431 11.45 -1.28 3.46
N SER A 432 12.25 -1.71 4.45
CA SER A 432 13.60 -1.20 4.69
C SER A 432 14.43 -1.27 3.39
N TRP A 433 15.32 -0.29 3.18
CA TRP A 433 16.19 -0.28 2.00
C TRP A 433 17.23 -1.42 2.03
N GLU A 434 17.44 -2.06 0.87
CA GLU A 434 18.41 -3.16 0.73
C GLU A 434 19.83 -2.70 1.10
N GLY A 435 20.52 -3.48 1.93
CA GLY A 435 21.83 -3.13 2.48
C GLY A 435 21.79 -2.31 3.77
N LEU A 436 20.63 -1.77 4.20
CA LEU A 436 20.50 -1.12 5.50
C LEU A 436 20.08 -2.09 6.61
N THR A 437 20.42 -1.74 7.84
CA THR A 437 19.79 -2.30 9.05
C THR A 437 19.49 -1.17 10.01
N CYS A 438 18.29 -1.15 10.57
CA CYS A 438 17.83 -0.11 11.49
C CYS A 438 17.47 -0.68 12.86
N ASP A 439 17.59 0.15 13.90
CA ASP A 439 17.13 -0.18 15.26
C ASP A 439 15.63 0.07 15.40
N TYR A 440 14.92 -0.95 15.90
CA TYR A 440 13.48 -0.93 16.20
C TYR A 440 13.21 -1.27 17.69
N SER A 441 14.25 -1.34 18.53
CA SER A 441 14.16 -1.83 19.92
C SER A 441 13.31 -0.97 20.86
N LYS A 442 12.92 0.23 20.44
CA LYS A 442 12.14 1.19 21.21
C LYS A 442 10.91 1.61 20.41
N SER A 443 9.75 1.07 20.76
CA SER A 443 8.46 1.34 20.08
C SER A 443 8.08 2.81 19.96
N ASN A 444 8.62 3.67 20.83
CA ASN A 444 8.27 5.09 20.94
C ASN A 444 9.39 6.03 20.45
N GLN A 445 10.34 5.54 19.64
CA GLN A 445 11.36 6.38 18.99
C GLN A 445 11.45 6.06 17.49
N ASN A 446 11.73 7.08 16.67
CA ASN A 446 12.00 6.92 15.25
C ASN A 446 13.17 5.95 15.02
N PRO A 447 13.05 4.97 14.09
CA PRO A 447 14.15 4.07 13.77
C PRO A 447 15.41 4.83 13.33
N ARG A 448 16.57 4.34 13.81
CA ARG A 448 17.90 4.86 13.48
C ARG A 448 18.66 3.85 12.63
N ILE A 449 19.50 4.31 11.72
CA ILE A 449 20.36 3.44 10.90
C ILE A 449 21.52 2.94 11.78
N VAL A 450 21.66 1.61 11.91
CA VAL A 450 22.71 0.97 12.71
C VAL A 450 23.69 0.13 11.88
N ALA A 451 23.32 -0.27 10.67
CA ALA A 451 24.27 -0.80 9.69
C ALA A 451 24.00 -0.26 8.28
N VAL A 452 25.09 -0.06 7.54
CA VAL A 452 25.08 0.20 6.09
C VAL A 452 26.05 -0.78 5.43
N ASN A 453 25.52 -1.62 4.54
CA ASN A 453 26.30 -2.45 3.63
C ASN A 453 26.10 -1.94 2.20
N LEU A 454 27.17 -1.42 1.60
CA LEU A 454 27.29 -1.08 0.19
C LEU A 454 28.51 -1.79 -0.42
N SER A 455 28.85 -2.97 0.09
CA SER A 455 29.89 -3.83 -0.47
C SER A 455 29.58 -4.16 -1.93
N THR A 456 30.60 -4.28 -2.77
CA THR A 456 30.48 -4.57 -4.22
C THR A 456 29.62 -3.62 -5.06
N SER A 457 29.12 -2.50 -4.49
CA SER A 457 28.17 -1.59 -5.16
C SER A 457 28.78 -0.73 -6.29
N GLY A 458 30.09 -0.85 -6.54
CA GLY A 458 30.80 -0.12 -7.58
C GLY A 458 31.08 1.34 -7.25
N LEU A 459 31.09 1.70 -5.96
CA LEU A 459 31.31 3.07 -5.46
C LEU A 459 32.65 3.64 -5.97
N LYS A 460 32.68 4.95 -6.24
CA LYS A 460 33.85 5.67 -6.77
C LYS A 460 34.02 7.02 -6.10
N GLY A 461 35.27 7.50 -6.05
CA GLY A 461 35.62 8.77 -5.42
C GLY A 461 35.97 8.62 -3.95
N GLY A 462 35.98 9.74 -3.21
CA GLY A 462 36.33 9.76 -1.79
C GLY A 462 35.29 9.07 -0.90
N LEU A 463 35.68 8.75 0.33
CA LEU A 463 34.75 8.36 1.39
C LEU A 463 34.05 9.61 1.95
N VAL A 464 32.71 9.64 1.93
CA VAL A 464 31.92 10.79 2.38
C VAL A 464 31.74 10.86 3.90
N ILE A 465 31.74 12.07 4.45
CA ILE A 465 31.45 12.35 5.87
C ILE A 465 30.06 11.89 6.30
N SER A 466 29.06 11.89 5.41
CA SER A 466 27.64 11.70 5.80
C SER A 466 27.37 10.35 6.47
N PHE A 467 28.07 9.26 6.09
CA PHE A 467 28.02 7.99 6.84
C PHE A 467 28.42 8.18 8.31
N MET A 468 29.45 9.00 8.55
CA MET A 468 30.10 9.20 9.84
C MET A 468 29.30 10.13 10.78
N ASN A 469 28.28 10.82 10.24
CA ASN A 469 27.35 11.66 11.01
C ASN A 469 26.16 10.87 11.59
N MET A 470 25.91 9.65 11.11
CA MET A 470 24.84 8.77 11.61
C MET A 470 25.19 8.27 13.01
N VAL A 471 24.68 8.96 14.04
CA VAL A 471 25.11 8.82 15.45
C VAL A 471 24.92 7.40 16.02
N SER A 472 24.01 6.62 15.43
CA SER A 472 23.72 5.23 15.81
C SER A 472 24.45 4.17 14.97
N LEU A 473 25.24 4.56 13.96
CA LEU A 473 25.86 3.61 13.04
C LEU A 473 26.91 2.74 13.76
N GLU A 474 26.70 1.43 13.77
CA GLU A 474 27.56 0.43 14.41
C GLU A 474 28.40 -0.36 13.40
N ASN A 475 27.91 -0.56 12.16
CA ASN A 475 28.60 -1.33 11.13
C ASN A 475 28.55 -0.59 9.78
N LEU A 476 29.72 -0.32 9.19
CA LEU A 476 29.86 0.27 7.87
C LEU A 476 30.74 -0.65 6.99
N ASP A 477 30.11 -1.29 6.01
CA ASP A 477 30.77 -2.15 5.02
C ASP A 477 30.70 -1.49 3.64
N LEU A 478 31.84 -1.00 3.18
CA LEU A 478 32.05 -0.44 1.85
C LEU A 478 33.09 -1.27 1.07
N SER A 479 33.27 -2.54 1.42
CA SER A 479 34.29 -3.42 0.84
C SER A 479 34.08 -3.70 -0.66
N HIS A 480 35.14 -4.12 -1.35
CA HIS A 480 35.11 -4.49 -2.78
C HIS A 480 34.56 -3.39 -3.71
N ASN A 481 34.98 -2.15 -3.49
CA ASN A 481 34.57 -0.97 -4.26
C ASN A 481 35.79 -0.30 -4.93
N ASN A 482 35.57 0.86 -5.56
CA ASN A 482 36.61 1.66 -6.20
C ASN A 482 36.73 3.04 -5.51
N LEU A 483 36.63 3.08 -4.17
CA LEU A 483 36.85 4.29 -3.39
C LEU A 483 38.34 4.67 -3.38
N THR A 484 38.64 5.96 -3.46
CA THR A 484 40.00 6.52 -3.63
C THR A 484 40.31 7.62 -2.62
N GLY A 485 41.60 7.90 -2.43
CA GLY A 485 42.06 8.96 -1.51
C GLY A 485 42.15 8.49 -0.05
N ALA A 486 42.19 9.46 0.87
CA ALA A 486 42.43 9.21 2.28
C ALA A 486 41.13 8.91 3.06
N ILE A 487 41.27 8.12 4.12
CA ILE A 487 40.22 7.96 5.14
C ILE A 487 40.15 9.29 5.92
N PRO A 488 38.99 9.97 5.98
CA PRO A 488 38.90 11.25 6.68
C PRO A 488 38.74 11.07 8.20
N ASP A 489 39.23 12.04 8.97
CA ASP A 489 39.30 11.96 10.44
C ASP A 489 37.99 12.39 11.11
N TYR A 490 37.18 11.42 11.57
CA TYR A 490 35.90 11.67 12.23
C TYR A 490 35.66 10.77 13.46
N GLN A 491 35.17 11.38 14.55
CA GLN A 491 35.07 10.74 15.87
C GLN A 491 33.77 9.94 16.06
N ILE A 492 33.56 8.88 15.28
CA ILE A 492 32.39 8.01 15.40
C ILE A 492 32.55 7.10 16.62
N LYS A 493 31.78 7.35 17.69
CA LYS A 493 31.91 6.62 18.96
C LYS A 493 31.17 5.28 18.94
N SER A 494 30.08 5.19 18.16
CA SER A 494 29.21 4.02 17.99
C SER A 494 29.81 2.89 17.14
N LEU A 495 30.62 3.23 16.12
CA LEU A 495 31.04 2.30 15.08
C LEU A 495 31.90 1.16 15.63
N LYS A 496 31.41 -0.08 15.55
CA LYS A 496 32.07 -1.31 16.00
C LYS A 496 32.82 -2.01 14.87
N VAL A 497 32.37 -1.86 13.62
CA VAL A 497 32.98 -2.46 12.42
C VAL A 497 33.08 -1.40 11.31
N LEU A 498 34.27 -1.30 10.71
CA LEU A 498 34.54 -0.52 9.51
C LEU A 498 35.30 -1.39 8.50
N ASP A 499 34.59 -1.92 7.50
CA ASP A 499 35.18 -2.68 6.41
C ASP A 499 35.33 -1.81 5.16
N LEU A 500 36.58 -1.47 4.84
CA LEU A 500 36.96 -0.74 3.63
C LEU A 500 37.85 -1.60 2.73
N SER A 501 37.91 -2.91 2.95
CA SER A 501 38.79 -3.82 2.22
C SER A 501 38.52 -3.81 0.70
N TYR A 502 39.54 -4.15 -0.08
CA TYR A 502 39.51 -4.20 -1.55
C TYR A 502 38.98 -2.92 -2.20
N ASN A 503 39.58 -1.77 -1.81
CA ASN A 503 39.39 -0.45 -2.40
C ASN A 503 40.74 0.14 -2.88
N GLN A 504 40.77 1.42 -3.26
CA GLN A 504 41.96 2.15 -3.76
C GLN A 504 42.37 3.30 -2.81
N LEU A 505 42.20 3.11 -1.50
CA LEU A 505 42.50 4.11 -0.48
C LEU A 505 44.01 4.24 -0.18
N ASP A 506 44.50 5.47 -0.02
CA ASP A 506 45.88 5.79 0.34
C ASP A 506 45.98 7.05 1.22
N GLY A 507 47.04 7.15 2.02
CA GLY A 507 47.25 8.22 2.99
C GLY A 507 47.56 7.66 4.39
N PRO A 508 47.56 8.51 5.43
CA PRO A 508 47.58 8.04 6.82
C PRO A 508 46.21 7.48 7.25
N ILE A 509 46.20 6.60 8.26
CA ILE A 509 44.98 6.30 9.01
C ILE A 509 44.80 7.42 10.06
N PRO A 510 43.61 8.03 10.20
CA PRO A 510 43.34 9.00 11.26
C PRO A 510 43.57 8.45 12.67
N ASP A 511 44.15 9.28 13.55
CA ASP A 511 44.43 8.90 14.94
C ASP A 511 43.17 8.51 15.72
N SER A 512 42.02 9.14 15.45
CA SER A 512 40.74 8.82 16.09
C SER A 512 40.28 7.38 15.81
N ILE A 513 40.43 6.93 14.56
CA ILE A 513 40.12 5.57 14.10
C ILE A 513 41.16 4.58 14.62
N LEU A 514 42.44 4.95 14.52
CA LEU A 514 43.57 4.11 14.94
C LEU A 514 43.54 3.82 16.45
N GLN A 515 43.24 4.82 17.29
CA GLN A 515 43.12 4.66 18.75
C GLN A 515 41.94 3.75 19.11
N ARG A 516 40.77 3.91 18.49
CA ARG A 516 39.59 3.05 18.75
C ARG A 516 39.87 1.60 18.36
N SER A 517 40.56 1.36 17.26
CA SER A 517 40.92 -0.02 16.84
C SER A 517 41.98 -0.64 17.75
N GLN A 518 43.01 0.12 18.18
CA GLN A 518 43.99 -0.34 19.16
C GLN A 518 43.39 -0.63 20.54
N ALA A 519 42.33 0.09 20.93
CA ALA A 519 41.55 -0.16 22.14
C ALA A 519 40.56 -1.34 22.02
N GLY A 520 40.47 -2.01 20.86
CA GLY A 520 39.51 -3.10 20.62
C GLY A 520 38.06 -2.65 20.46
N LEU A 521 37.81 -1.35 20.28
CA LEU A 521 36.47 -0.74 20.13
C LEU A 521 36.00 -0.65 18.67
N LEU A 522 36.87 -1.01 17.72
CA LEU A 522 36.61 -0.96 16.27
C LEU A 522 37.38 -2.08 15.55
N ASP A 523 36.65 -3.01 14.94
CA ASP A 523 37.18 -3.91 13.90
C ASP A 523 37.39 -3.10 12.62
N LEU A 524 38.66 -2.83 12.29
CA LEU A 524 39.07 -2.01 11.15
C LEU A 524 39.78 -2.88 10.11
N ARG A 525 39.18 -2.98 8.92
CA ARG A 525 39.68 -3.86 7.85
C ARG A 525 40.03 -3.05 6.62
N LEU A 526 41.31 -3.08 6.23
CA LEU A 526 41.87 -2.29 5.13
C LEU A 526 42.53 -3.15 4.04
N GLU A 527 42.50 -4.48 4.15
CA GLU A 527 43.16 -5.41 3.21
C GLU A 527 42.92 -5.03 1.74
N GLY A 528 43.94 -5.18 0.90
CA GLY A 528 43.84 -4.94 -0.54
C GLY A 528 43.95 -3.46 -0.97
N ASN A 529 43.94 -2.51 -0.03
CA ASN A 529 44.16 -1.09 -0.33
C ASN A 529 45.65 -0.71 -0.41
N PRO A 530 46.03 0.28 -1.24
CA PRO A 530 47.38 0.85 -1.28
C PRO A 530 47.94 1.27 0.10
N ILE A 531 47.10 1.78 0.99
CA ILE A 531 47.46 2.16 2.38
C ILE A 531 48.17 1.05 3.17
N CYS A 532 47.90 -0.22 2.86
CA CYS A 532 48.55 -1.37 3.50
C CYS A 532 50.07 -1.45 3.25
N SER A 533 50.60 -0.73 2.26
CA SER A 533 52.06 -0.58 2.06
C SER A 533 52.76 0.28 3.13
N LYS A 534 51.99 1.02 3.94
CA LYS A 534 52.47 2.03 4.91
C LYS A 534 52.04 1.73 6.36
N VAL A 535 51.33 0.63 6.59
CA VAL A 535 50.58 0.34 7.82
C VAL A 535 50.94 -1.06 8.35
N LYS A 536 50.84 -1.26 9.68
CA LYS A 536 51.08 -2.56 10.32
C LYS A 536 50.16 -3.66 9.77
N ASP A 537 50.73 -4.85 9.59
CA ASP A 537 50.06 -6.08 9.16
C ASP A 537 48.70 -6.33 9.82
N THR A 538 48.49 -5.99 11.10
CA THR A 538 47.26 -6.27 11.87
C THR A 538 45.97 -5.81 11.18
N TYR A 539 45.97 -4.68 10.47
CA TYR A 539 44.78 -4.11 9.80
C TYR A 539 44.61 -4.56 8.34
N CYS A 540 45.63 -5.27 7.81
CA CYS A 540 45.78 -5.63 6.40
C CYS A 540 46.05 -7.14 6.20
N SER A 541 46.08 -7.92 7.27
CA SER A 541 46.43 -9.34 7.26
C SER A 541 45.22 -10.21 6.90
N ASN A 542 45.22 -10.66 5.66
CA ASN A 542 44.53 -11.88 5.28
C ASN A 542 44.91 -13.00 6.26
N LYS A 543 43.96 -13.51 7.05
CA LYS A 543 44.18 -14.61 8.01
C LYS A 543 44.36 -15.94 7.28
N LYS A 544 45.44 -16.07 6.52
CA LYS A 544 45.93 -17.33 5.93
C LYS A 544 46.17 -18.33 7.06
N LYS A 545 45.21 -19.24 7.28
CA LYS A 545 45.40 -20.42 8.14
C LYS A 545 46.62 -21.19 7.61
N LYS A 546 47.74 -21.16 8.35
CA LYS A 546 48.95 -21.92 8.04
C LYS A 546 48.73 -23.41 8.30
N THR A 547 48.00 -24.08 7.40
CA THR A 547 47.86 -25.54 7.40
C THR A 547 49.03 -26.15 6.63
N SER A 548 50.06 -26.60 7.33
CA SER A 548 51.12 -27.44 6.76
C SER A 548 51.65 -28.44 7.81
N THR A 549 52.37 -29.45 7.33
CA THR A 549 53.21 -30.37 8.13
C THR A 549 52.51 -31.28 9.16
N VAL A 550 51.24 -31.68 8.94
CA VAL A 550 50.61 -32.79 9.70
C VAL A 550 50.05 -33.90 8.80
N LEU A 551 49.49 -33.55 7.63
CA LEU A 551 48.74 -34.49 6.76
C LEU A 551 49.51 -35.75 6.34
N ILE A 552 50.81 -35.63 6.05
CA ILE A 552 51.61 -36.70 5.43
C ILE A 552 51.76 -37.93 6.35
N ALA A 553 51.80 -37.74 7.68
CA ALA A 553 51.92 -38.84 8.64
C ALA A 553 50.64 -39.67 8.77
N VAL A 554 49.48 -39.11 8.43
CA VAL A 554 48.16 -39.74 8.58
C VAL A 554 47.72 -40.46 7.31
N ILE A 555 48.08 -39.95 6.13
CA ILE A 555 47.64 -40.50 4.84
C ILE A 555 48.13 -41.94 4.62
N VAL A 556 49.39 -42.26 4.93
CA VAL A 556 49.95 -43.60 4.62
C VAL A 556 49.26 -44.74 5.41
N PRO A 557 49.04 -44.63 6.74
CA PRO A 557 48.21 -45.60 7.46
C PRO A 557 46.76 -45.64 6.97
N VAL A 558 46.14 -44.48 6.73
CA VAL A 558 44.73 -44.40 6.32
C VAL A 558 44.47 -44.99 4.95
N VAL A 559 45.40 -44.87 3.99
CA VAL A 559 45.27 -45.52 2.66
C VAL A 559 45.41 -47.05 2.75
N LEU A 560 46.28 -47.57 3.63
CA LEU A 560 46.39 -49.01 3.87
C LEU A 560 45.13 -49.57 4.55
N VAL A 561 44.60 -48.87 5.57
CA VAL A 561 43.35 -49.26 6.24
C VAL A 561 42.16 -49.13 5.28
N SER A 562 42.07 -48.06 4.47
CA SER A 562 40.95 -47.87 3.54
C SER A 562 40.95 -48.89 2.41
N LEU A 563 42.09 -49.35 1.91
CA LEU A 563 42.15 -50.46 0.94
C LEU A 563 41.63 -51.78 1.52
N LEU A 564 41.98 -52.10 2.77
CA LEU A 564 41.47 -53.28 3.48
C LEU A 564 39.95 -53.15 3.76
N VAL A 565 39.51 -51.96 4.18
CA VAL A 565 38.09 -51.65 4.40
C VAL A 565 37.31 -51.70 3.09
N VAL A 566 37.86 -51.24 1.95
CA VAL A 566 37.20 -51.31 0.63
C VAL A 566 37.07 -52.76 0.16
N MET A 567 38.07 -53.63 0.37
CA MET A 567 37.89 -55.06 0.07
C MET A 567 36.83 -55.71 0.98
N GLY A 568 36.80 -55.36 2.27
CA GLY A 568 35.75 -55.79 3.20
C GLY A 568 34.35 -55.28 2.81
N ILE A 569 34.25 -54.03 2.34
CA ILE A 569 33.02 -53.40 1.86
C ILE A 569 32.56 -54.04 0.55
N LEU A 570 33.44 -54.34 -0.41
CA LEU A 570 33.07 -55.03 -1.65
C LEU A 570 32.51 -56.44 -1.36
N TRP A 571 33.10 -57.17 -0.41
CA TRP A 571 32.57 -58.45 0.08
C TRP A 571 31.19 -58.26 0.75
N LYS A 572 31.02 -57.22 1.58
CA LYS A 572 29.78 -56.90 2.28
C LYS A 572 28.68 -56.29 1.38
N LEU A 573 29.04 -55.69 0.25
CA LEU A 573 28.10 -55.16 -0.76
C LEU A 573 27.62 -56.26 -1.71
N TYR A 574 28.41 -57.31 -1.94
CA TYR A 574 27.94 -58.51 -2.65
C TYR A 574 26.82 -59.23 -1.87
N TRP A 575 26.83 -59.15 -0.53
CA TRP A 575 25.82 -59.75 0.33
C TRP A 575 25.04 -58.71 1.15
N LYS A 576 23.85 -58.37 0.65
CA LYS A 576 22.73 -57.74 1.37
C LYS A 576 22.90 -56.24 1.67
N GLY A 577 22.82 -55.41 0.64
CA GLY A 577 22.74 -53.96 0.80
C GLY A 577 21.37 -53.44 1.24
N LYS A 578 21.35 -52.42 2.10
CA LYS A 578 20.60 -51.15 1.96
C LYS A 578 21.04 -50.15 3.05
N SER A 579 20.98 -48.85 2.74
CA SER A 579 21.14 -47.69 3.64
C SER A 579 22.55 -47.32 4.12
N GLY A 580 22.68 -46.06 4.55
CA GLY A 580 23.85 -45.41 5.13
C GLY A 580 23.69 -43.87 5.19
N ASP A 581 23.14 -43.38 6.31
CA ASP A 581 23.76 -42.48 7.32
C ASP A 581 24.66 -41.32 6.79
N ASP A 582 24.38 -40.03 7.07
CA ASP A 582 24.82 -39.17 8.22
C ASP A 582 26.36 -38.92 8.29
N GLU A 583 26.97 -37.90 8.90
CA GLU A 583 26.66 -36.82 9.88
C GLU A 583 27.04 -35.42 9.29
N ASP A 584 27.11 -34.25 9.95
CA ASP A 584 26.27 -33.44 10.88
C ASP A 584 26.84 -31.98 10.85
N TYR A 585 26.19 -30.97 11.48
CA TYR A 585 26.87 -30.00 12.37
C TYR A 585 25.87 -29.24 13.26
N ALA A 586 25.60 -29.75 14.46
CA ALA A 586 24.73 -29.12 15.46
C ALA A 586 25.42 -28.01 16.30
N MET A 587 24.65 -27.03 16.79
CA MET A 587 25.11 -26.07 17.80
C MET A 587 23.97 -25.51 18.67
N TYR A 588 23.85 -26.05 19.88
CA TYR A 588 23.10 -25.59 21.06
C TYR A 588 21.69 -24.99 20.87
N GLU A 589 20.67 -25.74 21.29
CA GLU A 589 19.36 -25.19 21.67
C GLU A 589 19.32 -24.82 23.15
N GLU A 590 18.44 -23.88 23.51
CA GLU A 590 18.16 -23.45 24.88
C GLU A 590 16.77 -23.98 25.28
N GLU A 591 16.72 -24.99 26.15
CA GLU A 591 15.49 -25.73 26.46
C GLU A 591 14.55 -24.92 27.37
N THR A 592 13.47 -24.40 26.80
CA THR A 592 12.26 -24.04 27.57
C THR A 592 11.23 -25.17 27.42
N PRO A 593 11.04 -26.03 28.44
CA PRO A 593 10.19 -27.22 28.33
C PRO A 593 8.71 -26.84 28.37
N LEU A 594 8.10 -26.68 27.19
CA LEU A 594 6.66 -26.57 27.05
C LEU A 594 6.05 -27.98 27.00
N HIS A 595 5.18 -28.31 27.95
CA HIS A 595 4.52 -29.63 28.04
C HIS A 595 3.59 -29.84 26.84
N ILE A 596 4.07 -30.56 25.82
CA ILE A 596 3.32 -30.96 24.62
C ILE A 596 3.78 -32.36 24.19
N ASP A 597 2.88 -33.35 24.22
CA ASP A 597 3.16 -34.74 23.86
C ASP A 597 3.09 -34.96 22.33
N ILE A 598 3.92 -34.26 21.56
CA ILE A 598 3.97 -34.34 20.08
C ILE A 598 5.40 -34.21 19.54
N ARG A 599 5.75 -34.90 18.44
CA ARG A 599 7.13 -34.89 17.91
C ARG A 599 7.55 -33.48 17.51
N ARG A 600 8.61 -32.98 18.12
CA ARG A 600 9.35 -31.81 17.63
C ARG A 600 10.40 -32.30 16.63
N PHE A 601 10.37 -31.73 15.43
CA PHE A 601 11.33 -31.98 14.36
C PHE A 601 12.37 -30.84 14.32
N THR A 602 13.60 -31.19 13.98
CA THR A 602 14.66 -30.25 13.62
C THR A 602 14.54 -29.79 12.16
N TYR A 603 15.20 -28.68 11.81
CA TYR A 603 15.31 -28.25 10.41
C TYR A 603 16.07 -29.27 9.54
N ALA A 604 17.00 -30.04 10.13
CA ALA A 604 17.74 -31.10 9.44
C ALA A 604 16.80 -32.26 9.05
N GLU A 605 16.00 -32.76 9.98
CA GLU A 605 14.96 -33.77 9.70
C GLU A 605 13.97 -33.28 8.65
N LEU A 606 13.42 -32.06 8.78
CA LEU A 606 12.47 -31.52 7.79
C LEU A 606 13.10 -31.40 6.40
N LYS A 607 14.36 -30.99 6.31
CA LYS A 607 15.12 -30.92 5.06
C LYS A 607 15.40 -32.32 4.47
N LEU A 608 15.60 -33.33 5.31
CA LEU A 608 15.79 -34.73 4.90
C LEU A 608 14.48 -35.33 4.35
N ILE A 609 13.40 -35.32 5.15
CA ILE A 609 12.13 -35.98 4.80
C ILE A 609 11.45 -35.35 3.59
N THR A 610 11.65 -34.04 3.33
CA THR A 610 11.11 -33.34 2.14
C THR A 610 12.03 -33.35 0.93
N ASN A 611 13.16 -34.08 1.00
CA ASN A 611 14.23 -34.07 0.01
C ASN A 611 14.63 -32.64 -0.42
N ASN A 612 15.23 -31.90 0.51
CA ASN A 612 15.63 -30.49 0.33
C ASN A 612 14.47 -29.54 -0.05
N PHE A 613 13.25 -29.80 0.44
CA PHE A 613 12.05 -29.03 0.12
C PHE A 613 11.74 -28.98 -1.39
N GLN A 614 12.05 -30.05 -2.13
CA GLN A 614 11.92 -30.06 -3.60
C GLN A 614 10.46 -30.21 -4.08
N SER A 615 9.64 -31.01 -3.40
CA SER A 615 8.28 -31.36 -3.84
C SER A 615 7.23 -30.44 -3.23
N ILE A 616 6.82 -29.39 -3.95
CA ILE A 616 5.78 -28.44 -3.49
C ILE A 616 4.39 -28.96 -3.88
N ILE A 617 3.54 -29.22 -2.88
CA ILE A 617 2.15 -29.66 -3.05
C ILE A 617 1.10 -28.57 -2.76
N GLY A 618 1.53 -27.41 -2.24
CA GLY A 618 0.64 -26.25 -2.07
C GLY A 618 1.37 -24.95 -1.78
N LYS A 619 0.76 -23.82 -2.16
CA LYS A 619 1.20 -22.45 -1.81
C LYS A 619 -0.01 -21.62 -1.42
N GLY A 620 0.12 -20.76 -0.41
CA GLY A 620 -0.93 -19.82 0.00
C GLY A 620 -0.41 -18.76 0.97
N GLY A 621 -1.27 -17.83 1.38
CA GLY A 621 -0.90 -16.68 2.23
C GLY A 621 -0.42 -17.00 3.66
N PHE A 622 -0.30 -18.28 4.02
CA PHE A 622 0.20 -18.76 5.31
C PHE A 622 1.33 -19.79 5.15
N GLY A 623 2.10 -19.73 4.04
CA GLY A 623 3.25 -20.61 3.82
C GLY A 623 3.20 -21.50 2.58
N ILE A 624 4.22 -22.34 2.46
CA ILE A 624 4.39 -23.34 1.39
C ILE A 624 4.26 -24.73 2.01
N VAL A 625 3.54 -25.62 1.35
CA VAL A 625 3.36 -27.01 1.76
C VAL A 625 4.19 -27.91 0.84
N TYR A 626 5.07 -28.69 1.45
CA TYR A 626 5.93 -29.66 0.79
C TYR A 626 5.45 -31.08 1.11
N HIS A 627 5.62 -31.99 0.16
CA HIS A 627 5.52 -33.43 0.41
C HIS A 627 6.82 -33.95 1.03
N GLY A 628 6.72 -34.97 1.86
CA GLY A 628 7.86 -35.69 2.41
C GLY A 628 7.50 -37.07 2.93
N THR A 629 8.50 -37.82 3.37
CA THR A 629 8.34 -39.20 3.85
C THR A 629 9.17 -39.42 5.12
N LEU A 630 8.53 -39.90 6.18
CA LEU A 630 9.16 -40.21 7.45
C LEU A 630 9.98 -41.51 7.38
N GLU A 631 10.87 -41.71 8.35
CA GLU A 631 11.78 -42.87 8.45
C GLU A 631 11.06 -44.24 8.44
N ASN A 632 9.82 -44.28 8.94
CA ASN A 632 8.96 -45.46 8.97
C ASN A 632 8.22 -45.72 7.65
N GLY A 633 8.31 -44.81 6.68
CA GLY A 633 7.64 -44.89 5.38
C GLY A 633 6.33 -44.08 5.26
N ASP A 634 5.87 -43.41 6.33
CA ASP A 634 4.64 -42.62 6.28
C ASP A 634 4.83 -41.33 5.46
N GLU A 635 3.88 -41.04 4.56
CA GLU A 635 3.86 -39.80 3.79
C GLU A 635 3.30 -38.63 4.60
N VAL A 636 3.99 -37.48 4.57
CA VAL A 636 3.62 -36.27 5.32
C VAL A 636 3.56 -35.01 4.46
N ALA A 637 2.72 -34.07 4.88
CA ALA A 637 2.63 -32.72 4.36
C ALA A 637 3.30 -31.74 5.34
N VAL A 638 4.47 -31.21 4.96
CA VAL A 638 5.26 -30.26 5.76
C VAL A 638 4.91 -28.84 5.32
N LYS A 639 4.12 -28.14 6.13
CA LYS A 639 3.76 -26.72 5.93
C LYS A 639 4.80 -25.82 6.61
N VAL A 640 5.66 -25.18 5.82
CA VAL A 640 6.61 -24.16 6.29
C VAL A 640 5.95 -22.79 6.20
N LEU A 641 5.91 -22.03 7.30
CA LEU A 641 5.34 -20.68 7.29
C LEU A 641 6.34 -19.68 6.65
N MET A 642 5.85 -18.56 6.12
CA MET A 642 6.70 -17.53 5.50
C MET A 642 7.44 -16.70 6.55
N GLU A 643 8.56 -16.05 6.18
CA GLU A 643 9.36 -15.24 7.12
C GLU A 643 8.58 -14.08 7.75
N THR A 644 7.55 -13.55 7.09
CA THR A 644 6.61 -12.58 7.69
C THR A 644 5.93 -13.16 8.93
N SER A 645 5.46 -14.42 8.86
CA SER A 645 4.87 -15.13 10.00
C SER A 645 5.85 -15.39 11.14
N ILE A 646 7.16 -15.47 10.85
CA ILE A 646 8.21 -15.71 11.87
C ILE A 646 8.46 -14.43 12.69
N ALA A 647 8.20 -13.24 12.13
CA ALA A 647 8.34 -11.96 12.84
C ALA A 647 7.18 -11.67 13.81
N GLU A 648 6.00 -12.25 13.57
CA GLU A 648 4.77 -12.01 14.35
C GLU A 648 4.46 -13.12 15.37
N SER A 649 5.15 -14.27 15.32
CA SER A 649 4.75 -15.49 16.03
C SER A 649 5.09 -15.54 17.54
N THR A 650 4.42 -14.72 18.35
CA THR A 650 4.17 -15.09 19.77
C THR A 650 3.21 -16.28 19.89
N ASP A 651 2.34 -16.43 18.89
CA ASP A 651 1.12 -17.25 19.01
C ASP A 651 1.26 -18.67 18.42
N PHE A 652 2.39 -18.98 17.76
CA PHE A 652 2.63 -20.29 17.14
C PHE A 652 2.67 -21.44 18.15
N LEU A 653 3.27 -21.24 19.33
CA LEU A 653 3.27 -22.26 20.39
C LEU A 653 1.86 -22.52 20.96
N PRO A 654 1.06 -21.48 21.30
CA PRO A 654 -0.36 -21.63 21.58
C PRO A 654 -1.16 -22.35 20.47
N GLU A 655 -0.89 -22.08 19.19
CA GLU A 655 -1.55 -22.77 18.07
C GLU A 655 -1.16 -24.26 18.04
N VAL A 656 0.14 -24.59 18.10
CA VAL A 656 0.64 -25.98 18.18
C VAL A 656 0.02 -26.72 19.37
N GLN A 657 0.01 -26.10 20.56
CA GLN A 657 -0.54 -26.70 21.78
C GLN A 657 -2.08 -26.80 21.79
N THR A 658 -2.76 -26.11 20.87
CA THR A 658 -4.19 -26.27 20.59
C THR A 658 -4.41 -27.42 19.61
N LEU A 659 -3.72 -27.40 18.47
CA LEU A 659 -3.81 -28.42 17.43
C LEU A 659 -3.41 -29.82 17.95
N SER A 660 -2.40 -29.92 18.80
CA SER A 660 -1.93 -31.19 19.40
C SER A 660 -2.94 -31.84 20.36
N LYS A 661 -4.04 -31.15 20.72
CA LYS A 661 -5.11 -31.67 21.58
C LYS A 661 -6.38 -32.02 20.80
N VAL A 662 -6.45 -31.70 19.51
CA VAL A 662 -7.64 -31.84 18.68
C VAL A 662 -7.52 -33.08 17.79
N HIS A 663 -7.89 -34.23 18.34
CA HIS A 663 -8.04 -35.48 17.58
C HIS A 663 -9.51 -35.70 17.20
N HIS A 664 -9.83 -35.66 15.91
CA HIS A 664 -11.18 -35.92 15.41
C HIS A 664 -11.13 -36.76 14.12
N LYS A 665 -12.12 -37.65 13.94
CA LYS A 665 -12.21 -38.56 12.78
C LYS A 665 -12.13 -37.86 11.41
N ASN A 666 -12.62 -36.62 11.35
CA ASN A 666 -12.77 -35.79 10.14
C ASN A 666 -11.84 -34.56 10.14
N LEU A 667 -10.68 -34.62 10.81
CA LEU A 667 -9.60 -33.62 10.69
C LEU A 667 -8.31 -34.30 10.20
N VAL A 668 -7.34 -33.53 9.71
CA VAL A 668 -5.99 -34.03 9.39
C VAL A 668 -5.17 -34.11 10.68
N THR A 669 -4.50 -35.24 10.94
CA THR A 669 -3.65 -35.39 12.13
C THR A 669 -2.42 -34.49 12.01
N LEU A 670 -2.12 -33.74 13.08
CA LEU A 670 -0.80 -33.11 13.25
C LEU A 670 0.15 -34.19 13.80
N GLN A 671 1.20 -34.49 13.06
CA GLN A 671 2.26 -35.44 13.45
C GLN A 671 3.39 -34.75 14.23
N GLY A 672 3.59 -33.45 14.01
CA GLY A 672 4.60 -32.68 14.74
C GLY A 672 4.79 -31.25 14.24
N TYR A 673 5.83 -30.61 14.77
CA TYR A 673 6.17 -29.21 14.49
C TYR A 673 7.68 -28.98 14.53
N CYS A 674 8.15 -27.91 13.90
CA CYS A 674 9.52 -27.42 14.02
C CYS A 674 9.51 -25.95 14.45
N GLN A 675 10.38 -25.60 15.39
CA GLN A 675 10.52 -24.23 15.90
C GLN A 675 12.00 -23.89 16.17
N ASN A 676 12.53 -22.95 15.40
CA ASN A 676 13.87 -22.37 15.46
C ASN A 676 13.86 -21.04 14.67
N LYS A 677 14.86 -20.17 14.84
CA LYS A 677 15.03 -18.92 14.05
C LYS A 677 15.09 -19.15 12.52
N LYS A 678 15.32 -20.38 12.07
CA LYS A 678 15.33 -20.79 10.65
C LYS A 678 14.24 -21.80 10.27
N CYS A 679 13.31 -22.12 11.17
CA CYS A 679 12.35 -23.20 10.98
C CYS A 679 11.09 -22.95 11.79
N LEU A 680 9.98 -22.67 11.12
CA LEU A 680 8.68 -22.51 11.77
C LEU A 680 7.64 -23.22 10.90
N ALA A 681 7.34 -24.46 11.26
CA ALA A 681 6.66 -25.40 10.37
C ALA A 681 5.79 -26.42 11.13
N LEU A 682 4.77 -26.93 10.45
CA LEU A 682 3.81 -27.93 10.94
C LEU A 682 3.84 -29.15 10.03
N VAL A 683 3.84 -30.35 10.61
CA VAL A 683 3.90 -31.64 9.89
C VAL A 683 2.58 -32.36 10.08
N TYR A 684 1.89 -32.64 8.97
CA TYR A 684 0.58 -33.31 8.93
C TYR A 684 0.64 -34.61 8.14
N ASP A 685 -0.36 -35.48 8.30
CA ASP A 685 -0.60 -36.61 7.38
C ASP A 685 -0.70 -36.12 5.92
N PHE A 686 -0.05 -36.81 4.97
CA PHE A 686 -0.26 -36.54 3.55
C PHE A 686 -1.63 -37.03 3.06
N MET A 687 -2.18 -36.34 2.07
CA MET A 687 -3.50 -36.60 1.50
C MET A 687 -3.38 -36.83 -0.02
N PRO A 688 -3.17 -38.08 -0.48
CA PRO A 688 -2.76 -38.38 -1.86
C PRO A 688 -3.82 -38.06 -2.94
N ARG A 689 -5.07 -37.77 -2.55
CA ARG A 689 -6.14 -37.35 -3.47
C ARG A 689 -6.29 -35.82 -3.59
N GLY A 690 -5.38 -35.05 -2.98
CA GLY A 690 -5.38 -33.59 -3.08
C GLY A 690 -6.58 -32.91 -2.42
N ASN A 691 -7.02 -31.78 -2.98
CA ASN A 691 -8.10 -30.99 -2.41
C ASN A 691 -9.44 -31.20 -3.13
N LEU A 692 -10.54 -31.00 -2.40
CA LEU A 692 -11.90 -31.19 -2.89
C LEU A 692 -12.24 -30.27 -4.08
N GLN A 693 -11.60 -29.09 -4.20
CA GLN A 693 -11.86 -28.18 -5.33
C GLN A 693 -11.39 -28.79 -6.66
N GLN A 694 -10.28 -29.51 -6.68
CA GLN A 694 -9.79 -30.25 -7.85
C GLN A 694 -10.77 -31.37 -8.23
N LEU A 695 -11.16 -32.19 -7.25
CA LEU A 695 -12.06 -33.34 -7.44
C LEU A 695 -13.50 -32.96 -7.82
N LEU A 696 -13.97 -31.77 -7.43
CA LEU A 696 -15.27 -31.23 -7.82
C LEU A 696 -15.27 -30.65 -9.23
N LYS A 697 -14.17 -30.02 -9.66
CA LYS A 697 -13.97 -29.46 -11.01
C LYS A 697 -13.83 -30.56 -12.08
N GLY A 698 -13.18 -31.67 -11.73
CA GLY A 698 -13.01 -32.84 -12.60
C GLY A 698 -11.80 -32.70 -13.54
N GLY A 699 -10.89 -33.66 -13.48
CA GLY A 699 -9.73 -33.74 -14.36
C GLY A 699 -9.08 -35.12 -14.31
N ASP A 700 -8.88 -35.70 -15.49
CA ASP A 700 -7.87 -36.67 -15.93
C ASP A 700 -7.55 -37.94 -15.11
N ASP A 701 -8.35 -38.33 -14.10
CA ASP A 701 -8.52 -39.76 -13.75
C ASP A 701 -9.75 -40.08 -12.88
N TYR A 702 -10.15 -39.19 -11.94
CA TYR A 702 -11.28 -39.45 -11.04
C TYR A 702 -12.25 -38.27 -10.92
N SER A 703 -13.55 -38.56 -10.92
CA SER A 703 -14.62 -37.59 -10.66
C SER A 703 -15.59 -38.10 -9.60
N LEU A 704 -16.01 -37.21 -8.68
CA LEU A 704 -16.93 -37.57 -7.60
C LEU A 704 -18.38 -37.72 -8.10
N THR A 705 -19.02 -38.84 -7.77
CA THR A 705 -20.44 -39.08 -8.09
C THR A 705 -21.37 -38.18 -7.27
N TRP A 706 -22.62 -38.02 -7.70
CA TRP A 706 -23.61 -37.22 -6.96
C TRP A 706 -23.87 -37.73 -5.54
N GLU A 707 -23.87 -39.04 -5.35
CA GLU A 707 -23.98 -39.67 -4.03
C GLU A 707 -22.78 -39.34 -3.13
N GLN A 708 -21.55 -39.44 -3.66
CA GLN A 708 -20.34 -39.07 -2.92
C GLN A 708 -20.32 -37.58 -2.56
N ARG A 709 -20.76 -36.71 -3.49
CA ARG A 709 -20.91 -35.26 -3.23
C ARG A 709 -21.94 -34.98 -2.12
N LEU A 710 -23.03 -35.76 -2.05
CA LEU A 710 -24.05 -35.64 -1.01
C LEU A 710 -23.52 -36.10 0.36
N TYR A 711 -22.79 -37.22 0.45
CA TYR A 711 -22.16 -37.66 1.70
C TYR A 711 -21.08 -36.68 2.18
N ILE A 712 -20.30 -36.10 1.28
CA ILE A 712 -19.32 -35.04 1.60
C ILE A 712 -20.02 -33.80 2.19
N ALA A 713 -21.14 -33.37 1.60
CA ALA A 713 -21.94 -32.26 2.15
C ALA A 713 -22.57 -32.61 3.51
N LEU A 714 -22.98 -33.87 3.72
CA LEU A 714 -23.55 -34.34 4.99
C LEU A 714 -22.51 -34.41 6.11
N ASP A 715 -21.33 -34.99 5.85
CA ASP A 715 -20.20 -35.01 6.79
C ASP A 715 -19.74 -33.58 7.14
N ALA A 716 -19.75 -32.66 6.17
CA ALA A 716 -19.39 -31.25 6.39
C ALA A 716 -20.39 -30.56 7.33
N ALA A 717 -21.69 -30.78 7.15
CA ALA A 717 -22.74 -30.28 8.02
C ALA A 717 -22.75 -30.92 9.43
N GLN A 718 -22.01 -32.01 9.64
CA GLN A 718 -21.80 -32.66 10.95
C GLN A 718 -20.47 -32.27 11.62
N GLY A 719 -19.62 -31.45 10.97
CA GLY A 719 -18.39 -30.94 11.57
C GLY A 719 -18.67 -29.87 12.64
N PRO A 720 -18.04 -29.90 13.82
CA PRO A 720 -18.14 -28.80 14.78
C PRO A 720 -17.45 -27.54 14.23
N ASN A 721 -17.97 -26.37 14.59
CA ASN A 721 -17.51 -25.05 14.10
C ASN A 721 -16.04 -24.75 14.49
N PHE A 722 -15.10 -25.16 13.64
CA PHE A 722 -13.67 -24.86 13.75
C PHE A 722 -13.09 -24.52 12.37
N ASN A 723 -12.23 -23.49 12.31
CA ASN A 723 -11.62 -22.99 11.07
C ASN A 723 -10.40 -23.84 10.64
N TYR A 724 -10.53 -25.17 10.63
CA TYR A 724 -9.44 -26.12 10.39
C TYR A 724 -9.72 -27.07 9.21
N VAL A 725 -8.72 -27.87 8.86
CA VAL A 725 -8.72 -28.68 7.62
C VAL A 725 -9.51 -29.99 7.84
N PHE A 726 -10.65 -30.10 7.17
CA PHE A 726 -11.54 -31.24 7.26
C PHE A 726 -11.14 -32.38 6.31
N THR A 727 -11.41 -33.61 6.77
CA THR A 727 -11.24 -34.86 6.02
C THR A 727 -12.54 -35.65 6.03
N PHE A 728 -12.85 -36.32 4.91
CA PHE A 728 -14.06 -37.12 4.77
C PHE A 728 -13.73 -38.61 4.83
N LYS A 729 -14.43 -39.35 5.71
CA LYS A 729 -14.23 -40.80 5.92
C LYS A 729 -15.49 -41.64 5.67
N SER A 730 -16.65 -41.02 5.42
CA SER A 730 -17.89 -41.72 5.06
C SER A 730 -17.92 -42.26 3.61
N CYS A 731 -16.79 -42.21 2.90
CA CYS A 731 -16.56 -42.76 1.56
C CYS A 731 -15.09 -43.19 1.42
N THR A 732 -14.76 -44.01 0.41
CA THR A 732 -13.42 -44.59 0.14
C THR A 732 -12.35 -43.58 -0.34
N TYR A 733 -12.53 -42.29 -0.04
CA TYR A 733 -11.84 -41.16 -0.66
C TYR A 733 -11.49 -40.10 0.40
N VAL A 734 -10.30 -40.21 0.99
CA VAL A 734 -9.78 -39.20 1.92
C VAL A 734 -9.21 -38.04 1.13
N CYS A 735 -9.81 -36.86 1.27
CA CYS A 735 -9.52 -35.66 0.49
C CYS A 735 -9.57 -34.41 1.39
N ILE A 736 -8.78 -33.38 1.07
CA ILE A 736 -8.71 -32.14 1.86
C ILE A 736 -9.88 -31.19 1.54
N HIS A 737 -10.56 -30.72 2.58
CA HIS A 737 -11.44 -29.55 2.49
C HIS A 737 -11.03 -28.47 3.49
N LYS A 738 -11.21 -27.21 3.10
CA LYS A 738 -10.96 -26.03 3.92
C LYS A 738 -12.19 -25.11 3.80
N VAL A 739 -12.65 -24.64 4.96
CA VAL A 739 -13.64 -23.56 5.13
C VAL A 739 -12.90 -22.21 5.19
#